data_AF-A0A150FNV6-F1
#
_entry.id   AF-A0A150FNV6-F1
#
_cell.length_a   1.000
_cell.length_b   1.000
_cell.length_c   1.000
_cell.angle_alpha   90.00
_cell.angle_beta   90.00
_cell.angle_gamma   90.00
#
_symmetry.space_group_name_H-M   'P 1'
#
loop_
_entity.id
_entity.type
_entity.pdbx_description
1 polymer ?
#
loop_
_entity_poly.entity_id
_entity_poly.type
_entity_poly.pdbx_seq_one_letter_code
_entity_poly.pdbx_strand_id
1 'polypeptide(L)'
;MSFEVIVKYHSDLTRLEDELEVEVEILNEKFAILTLLDESIIDRLLEYEQIEYIERPFILGPSLTSFQASGIDLFKVRTDLSGEGVLIGIIDSGVDFRHPLFINQDGTSKIIRIWDQTREGNPPEGFKGGYEYTKEDIDNALKGEEIPFFDNIGHGTHVAGIASTIAPNAQIVVVKVGVRGLESFGRSTEFMRAIKYLIDVSTELNKPLVINISYGSNEGPKDGSTLFEQYIDDMSLRGRTLVVVASGNEGDKSKHRHLRLLNNMVRPVEFSVGSGEDEITVEIWKKFSDDFSISIINPSGVRTQKIDRNSGVVDINLGNTNVTAFFSSATPYSLNERAVVILRGDNFIQPGIWSIEFESQNIVEGDVNIYLPISERLSPDTKFLDPTVIRTITTPATSSRALSVGSYNHSINAISSFSGRGDRRLKVIKPDIVAPGENIVSSLPFGGFGALSGTSMAAPHVTGSAALLMQWGIVDGNDPFLYGQRLKAMLLREARRDIGFINYPDEAWGYGKLDLSRINTRTLNETYRKENTQEFIIMYEGDIISALNEKGIDKVQIIDRKYAIVYLDGLDVSILNTIPEVTYYKRPFRMVPLIDTSVDKVGGTFFHNHPYIPLTGRGILVAIIDSGIDYTHPDFIYEDGTSKIVSIWDQTLEGNPLDGFIFGKEFTNEQINEALFTNERLDHRDDTWHGTMLAGIIGGRGGLNSNYVGVAPDSEFIVVKLRDQGGYYKSSDLMLGIKYAYEVARRMRMPLVFNISLGTNEGSHDGMSILENYIYEISRDRGMIFVAAAGNEADKMTKLSGIFNNTGEIQDVEIIVGPNQRQLDVMIWARKPDKVSVSMVSPTGEFVEKIPAKLGEEEFVRFILEDTSALVRYRYPEELTGDTLIEIHFDDIKPGNWIVRLHGDNIVDGRYNVYLPNKSLLSEQTRLLRADPLGTIVTPATAESVITVGAYNHIDNSLYRASSRGPTRDDKIKPDLVAPGVNITSTIPGGYGTFTGTSVAAAHVAGAVALLLEWGILNNNDPTMYIQKVKTYLTRGTERRAGEEYPNVSWGYGTLNLRRAFEQIRGIEAWIYPIELRKGEDV
;
A
#
# COMPACT_ATOMS: atom_id res chain seq x y z
N MET A 1 -7.64 1.25 60.05
CA MET A 1 -8.09 0.58 58.82
C MET A 1 -8.35 -0.85 59.21
N SER A 2 -9.33 -1.53 58.62
CA SER A 2 -9.33 -2.99 58.65
C SER A 2 -8.12 -3.50 57.84
N PHE A 3 -7.60 -4.65 58.22
CA PHE A 3 -6.55 -5.36 57.50
C PHE A 3 -7.12 -6.72 57.09
N GLU A 4 -7.26 -6.97 55.79
CA GLU A 4 -7.63 -8.29 55.29
C GLU A 4 -6.38 -9.17 55.20
N VAL A 5 -6.52 -10.46 55.53
CA VAL A 5 -5.54 -11.51 55.19
C VAL A 5 -6.24 -12.72 54.59
N ILE A 6 -5.63 -13.32 53.57
CA ILE A 6 -6.07 -14.59 53.00
C ILE A 6 -5.41 -15.69 53.81
N VAL A 7 -6.19 -16.60 54.38
CA VAL A 7 -5.65 -17.78 55.08
C VAL A 7 -5.96 -19.07 54.34
N LYS A 8 -4.95 -19.93 54.26
CA LYS A 8 -5.12 -21.35 53.97
C LYS A 8 -5.26 -22.09 55.30
N TYR A 9 -6.29 -22.90 55.43
CA TYR A 9 -6.69 -23.45 56.72
C TYR A 9 -7.21 -24.89 56.63
N HIS A 10 -7.37 -25.52 57.80
CA HIS A 10 -8.15 -26.75 57.95
C HIS A 10 -9.07 -26.71 59.17
N SER A 11 -10.06 -27.61 59.22
CA SER A 11 -11.04 -27.73 60.29
C SER A 11 -12.03 -26.55 60.36
N ASP A 12 -12.32 -26.01 61.54
CA ASP A 12 -13.35 -25.00 61.79
C ASP A 12 -12.70 -23.69 62.28
N LEU A 13 -13.04 -22.57 61.64
CA LEU A 13 -12.51 -21.23 61.94
C LEU A 13 -13.45 -20.38 62.81
N THR A 14 -14.70 -20.79 63.06
CA THR A 14 -15.71 -19.96 63.75
C THR A 14 -15.22 -19.47 65.12
N ARG A 15 -14.34 -20.25 65.77
CA ARG A 15 -13.72 -19.89 67.06
C ARG A 15 -12.73 -18.71 66.99
N LEU A 16 -12.18 -18.39 65.81
CA LEU A 16 -11.31 -17.21 65.65
C LEU A 16 -12.10 -15.91 65.79
N GLU A 17 -13.35 -15.88 65.30
CA GLU A 17 -14.21 -14.69 65.37
C GLU A 17 -14.41 -14.25 66.82
N ASP A 18 -14.75 -15.21 67.70
CA ASP A 18 -14.93 -15.01 69.15
C ASP A 18 -13.63 -14.69 69.91
N GLU A 19 -12.46 -15.23 69.51
CA GLU A 19 -11.21 -15.12 70.28
C GLU A 19 -10.26 -13.99 69.82
N LEU A 20 -10.44 -13.48 68.61
CA LEU A 20 -9.58 -12.46 67.99
C LEU A 20 -10.30 -11.16 67.63
N GLU A 21 -11.64 -11.09 67.74
CA GLU A 21 -12.48 -9.98 67.25
C GLU A 21 -12.25 -9.71 65.74
N VAL A 22 -12.40 -10.78 64.94
CA VAL A 22 -12.16 -10.82 63.49
C VAL A 22 -13.40 -11.33 62.75
N GLU A 23 -13.57 -10.95 61.49
CA GLU A 23 -14.65 -11.46 60.61
C GLU A 23 -14.08 -12.53 59.67
N VAL A 24 -14.73 -13.70 59.57
CA VAL A 24 -14.25 -14.84 58.75
C VAL A 24 -15.17 -15.09 57.55
N GLU A 25 -14.70 -14.74 56.35
CA GLU A 25 -15.36 -15.10 55.09
C GLU A 25 -14.79 -16.42 54.54
N ILE A 26 -15.49 -17.55 54.75
CA ILE A 26 -15.09 -18.86 54.22
C ILE A 26 -15.35 -18.91 52.71
N LEU A 27 -14.28 -18.98 51.91
CA LEU A 27 -14.34 -19.12 50.46
C LEU A 27 -14.55 -20.58 50.04
N ASN A 28 -13.95 -21.53 50.76
CA ASN A 28 -14.14 -22.97 50.63
C ASN A 28 -13.44 -23.72 51.79
N GLU A 29 -13.57 -25.05 51.81
CA GLU A 29 -12.97 -26.02 52.75
C GLU A 29 -11.47 -25.92 53.06
N LYS A 30 -10.72 -25.03 52.38
CA LYS A 30 -9.27 -24.80 52.54
C LYS A 30 -8.86 -23.33 52.60
N PHE A 31 -9.74 -22.39 52.27
CA PHE A 31 -9.41 -20.97 52.12
C PHE A 31 -10.49 -20.06 52.68
N ALA A 32 -10.07 -19.05 53.45
CA ALA A 32 -10.94 -18.01 53.98
C ALA A 32 -10.24 -16.64 53.92
N ILE A 33 -11.02 -15.57 53.95
CA ILE A 33 -10.53 -14.20 54.20
C ILE A 33 -10.83 -13.87 55.67
N LEU A 34 -9.87 -13.23 56.32
CA LEU A 34 -9.96 -12.77 57.71
C LEU A 34 -9.83 -11.25 57.72
N THR A 35 -10.87 -10.55 58.16
CA THR A 35 -10.85 -9.09 58.31
C THR A 35 -10.50 -8.74 59.75
N LEU A 36 -9.33 -8.13 59.93
CA LEU A 36 -8.72 -7.82 61.23
C LEU A 36 -8.89 -6.34 61.56
N LEU A 37 -9.14 -6.01 62.83
CA LEU A 37 -9.20 -4.61 63.30
C LEU A 37 -7.82 -4.02 63.65
N ASP A 38 -6.81 -4.87 63.87
CA ASP A 38 -5.42 -4.51 64.15
C ASP A 38 -4.46 -5.48 63.42
N GLU A 39 -3.36 -4.92 62.89
CA GLU A 39 -2.30 -5.66 62.20
C GLU A 39 -1.55 -6.61 63.14
N SER A 40 -1.51 -6.32 64.45
CA SER A 40 -0.87 -7.17 65.46
C SER A 40 -1.53 -8.55 65.64
N ILE A 41 -2.77 -8.72 65.15
CA ILE A 41 -3.49 -9.99 65.19
C ILE A 41 -2.86 -11.02 64.23
N ILE A 42 -2.13 -10.58 63.19
CA ILE A 42 -1.49 -11.47 62.21
C ILE A 42 -0.47 -12.41 62.87
N ASP A 43 0.32 -11.91 63.83
CA ASP A 43 1.28 -12.76 64.57
C ASP A 43 0.56 -13.78 65.46
N ARG A 44 -0.62 -13.43 66.00
CA ARG A 44 -1.45 -14.35 66.81
C ARG A 44 -2.12 -15.44 65.97
N LEU A 45 -2.49 -15.16 64.72
CA LEU A 45 -3.07 -16.16 63.81
C LEU A 45 -2.12 -17.34 63.55
N LEU A 46 -0.80 -17.11 63.61
CA LEU A 46 0.23 -18.16 63.49
C LEU A 46 0.32 -19.07 64.73
N GLU A 47 -0.35 -18.74 65.84
CA GLU A 47 -0.44 -19.58 67.04
C GLU A 47 -1.56 -20.63 66.97
N TYR A 48 -2.47 -20.51 65.99
CA TYR A 48 -3.62 -21.42 65.82
C TYR A 48 -3.31 -22.58 64.87
N GLU A 49 -3.39 -23.81 65.37
CA GLU A 49 -3.11 -25.04 64.62
C GLU A 49 -3.98 -25.20 63.35
N GLN A 50 -5.12 -24.51 63.26
CA GLN A 50 -6.02 -24.48 62.10
C GLN A 50 -5.45 -23.71 60.90
N ILE A 51 -4.52 -22.78 61.11
CA ILE A 51 -3.98 -21.88 60.09
C ILE A 51 -2.71 -22.49 59.48
N GLU A 52 -2.80 -23.00 58.26
CA GLU A 52 -1.67 -23.59 57.55
C GLU A 52 -0.76 -22.52 56.91
N TYR A 53 -1.33 -21.40 56.47
CA TYR A 53 -0.61 -20.31 55.81
C TYR A 53 -1.41 -19.00 55.88
N ILE A 54 -0.71 -17.86 55.94
CA ILE A 54 -1.28 -16.51 55.89
C ILE A 54 -0.60 -15.73 54.76
N GLU A 55 -1.40 -15.14 53.89
CA GLU A 55 -0.95 -14.23 52.82
C GLU A 55 -1.68 -12.89 52.95
N ARG A 56 -0.98 -11.78 52.75
CA ARG A 56 -1.63 -10.45 52.67
C ARG A 56 -2.13 -10.23 51.23
N PRO A 57 -3.36 -9.77 51.02
CA PRO A 57 -3.83 -9.39 49.69
C PRO A 57 -2.95 -8.26 49.14
N PHE A 58 -2.42 -8.46 47.94
CA PHE A 58 -1.57 -7.48 47.27
C PHE A 58 -2.42 -6.53 46.41
N ILE A 59 -2.12 -5.22 46.48
CA ILE A 59 -2.83 -4.20 45.71
C ILE A 59 -2.43 -4.31 44.23
N LEU A 60 -3.37 -4.69 43.37
CA LEU A 60 -3.21 -4.69 41.92
C LEU A 60 -3.32 -3.26 41.36
N GLY A 61 -2.19 -2.57 41.25
CA GLY A 61 -2.06 -1.29 40.54
C GLY A 61 -1.79 -1.43 39.03
N PRO A 62 -1.89 -0.34 38.26
CA PRO A 62 -1.52 -0.32 36.84
C PRO A 62 -0.03 -0.65 36.63
N SER A 63 0.27 -1.49 35.64
CA SER A 63 1.62 -2.00 35.38
C SER A 63 2.47 -0.99 34.61
N LEU A 64 3.02 0.00 35.32
CA LEU A 64 3.96 0.99 34.80
C LEU A 64 5.17 0.38 34.07
N THR A 65 5.50 -0.88 34.34
CA THR A 65 6.62 -1.61 33.74
C THR A 65 6.55 -1.74 32.21
N SER A 66 5.35 -1.71 31.58
CA SER A 66 5.24 -1.76 30.12
C SER A 66 5.65 -0.44 29.46
N PHE A 67 5.25 0.70 30.02
CA PHE A 67 5.62 2.03 29.53
C PHE A 67 7.11 2.30 29.70
N GLN A 68 7.72 1.79 30.77
CA GLN A 68 9.17 1.80 30.97
C GLN A 68 9.89 0.94 29.91
N ALA A 69 9.38 -0.27 29.62
CA ALA A 69 9.96 -1.13 28.59
C ALA A 69 10.00 -0.44 27.22
N SER A 70 8.94 0.27 26.84
CA SER A 70 8.87 1.08 25.60
C SER A 70 9.43 2.50 25.70
N GLY A 71 10.10 2.86 26.80
CA GLY A 71 10.75 4.16 26.98
C GLY A 71 9.80 5.36 27.03
N ILE A 72 8.50 5.13 27.20
CA ILE A 72 7.44 6.15 27.16
C ILE A 72 7.55 7.07 28.39
N ASP A 73 7.78 6.51 29.58
CA ASP A 73 7.95 7.29 30.81
C ASP A 73 9.13 8.27 30.68
N LEU A 74 10.28 7.79 30.18
CA LEU A 74 11.46 8.62 29.94
C LEU A 74 11.23 9.68 28.84
N PHE A 75 10.35 9.40 27.88
CA PHE A 75 9.94 10.38 26.87
C PHE A 75 9.08 11.49 27.49
N LYS A 76 8.04 11.12 28.26
CA LYS A 76 7.13 12.06 28.94
C LYS A 76 7.78 12.86 30.08
N VAL A 77 8.89 12.38 30.64
CA VAL A 77 9.68 13.11 31.65
C VAL A 77 10.65 14.12 31.02
N ARG A 78 10.97 14.02 29.73
CA ARG A 78 11.92 14.92 29.02
C ARG A 78 11.28 15.80 27.95
N THR A 79 9.97 15.70 27.74
CA THR A 79 9.19 16.51 26.80
C THR A 79 7.83 16.82 27.40
N ASP A 80 7.31 18.03 27.21
CA ASP A 80 5.99 18.45 27.70
C ASP A 80 4.81 17.90 26.84
N LEU A 81 5.05 16.82 26.08
CA LEU A 81 4.11 16.23 25.13
C LEU A 81 3.08 15.35 25.84
N SER A 82 1.81 15.57 25.51
CA SER A 82 0.64 14.99 26.16
C SER A 82 -0.40 14.43 25.18
N GLY A 83 -0.18 14.62 23.87
CA GLY A 83 -1.13 14.29 22.79
C GLY A 83 -2.14 15.42 22.54
N GLU A 84 -1.92 16.60 23.10
CA GLU A 84 -2.81 17.75 22.95
C GLU A 84 -2.93 18.18 21.48
N GLY A 85 -4.13 18.59 21.07
CA GLY A 85 -4.45 18.90 19.68
C GLY A 85 -4.65 17.67 18.76
N VAL A 86 -4.36 16.44 19.21
CA VAL A 86 -4.47 15.22 18.40
C VAL A 86 -5.75 14.43 18.74
N LEU A 87 -6.29 13.72 17.76
CA LEU A 87 -7.40 12.77 17.90
C LEU A 87 -6.91 11.32 17.96
N ILE A 88 -7.50 10.54 18.86
CA ILE A 88 -7.35 9.08 18.91
C ILE A 88 -8.70 8.44 18.57
N GLY A 89 -8.75 7.74 17.43
CA GLY A 89 -9.91 6.99 16.98
C GLY A 89 -9.83 5.53 17.41
N ILE A 90 -10.78 5.06 18.22
CA ILE A 90 -10.87 3.65 18.67
C ILE A 90 -11.96 2.94 17.89
N ILE A 91 -11.60 1.89 17.14
CA ILE A 91 -12.56 1.02 16.44
C ILE A 91 -12.60 -0.34 17.15
N ASP A 92 -13.60 -0.53 18.02
CA ASP A 92 -13.65 -1.68 18.95
C ASP A 92 -15.11 -1.99 19.38
N SER A 93 -15.27 -2.67 20.51
CA SER A 93 -16.51 -3.10 21.17
C SER A 93 -17.27 -2.01 21.94
N GLY A 94 -16.64 -0.85 22.17
CA GLY A 94 -17.23 0.30 22.85
C GLY A 94 -16.22 1.02 23.75
N VAL A 95 -16.73 1.80 24.71
CA VAL A 95 -15.95 2.37 25.82
C VAL A 95 -16.88 2.67 27.00
N ASP A 96 -16.46 2.36 28.23
CA ASP A 96 -17.08 2.95 29.41
C ASP A 96 -16.58 4.39 29.60
N PHE A 97 -17.27 5.34 28.96
CA PHE A 97 -16.95 6.77 29.06
C PHE A 97 -17.12 7.35 30.48
N ARG A 98 -17.76 6.61 31.40
CA ARG A 98 -17.91 6.98 32.82
C ARG A 98 -16.71 6.56 33.67
N HIS A 99 -15.80 5.76 33.12
CA HIS A 99 -14.56 5.38 33.78
C HIS A 99 -13.67 6.63 34.02
N PRO A 100 -13.19 6.90 35.27
CA PRO A 100 -12.55 8.17 35.63
C PRO A 100 -11.37 8.62 34.76
N LEU A 101 -10.64 7.67 34.17
CA LEU A 101 -9.50 7.93 33.28
C LEU A 101 -9.87 8.72 31.99
N PHE A 102 -11.14 8.67 31.57
CA PHE A 102 -11.69 9.44 30.45
C PHE A 102 -12.39 10.73 30.87
N ILE A 103 -12.35 11.09 32.16
CA ILE A 103 -12.92 12.33 32.69
C ILE A 103 -11.78 13.32 32.95
N ASN A 104 -11.99 14.58 32.56
CA ASN A 104 -11.08 15.70 32.75
C ASN A 104 -11.20 16.27 34.17
N GLN A 105 -10.23 17.11 34.56
CA GLN A 105 -10.25 17.77 35.88
C GLN A 105 -11.43 18.76 36.06
N ASP A 106 -12.07 19.19 34.98
CA ASP A 106 -13.28 20.03 34.98
C ASP A 106 -14.59 19.21 35.02
N GLY A 107 -14.51 17.88 35.04
CA GLY A 107 -15.66 16.96 35.02
C GLY A 107 -16.22 16.65 33.62
N THR A 108 -15.65 17.18 32.55
CA THR A 108 -16.05 16.86 31.16
C THR A 108 -15.36 15.60 30.65
N SER A 109 -15.87 14.96 29.59
CA SER A 109 -15.22 13.80 28.98
C SER A 109 -14.10 14.17 27.99
N LYS A 110 -13.06 13.35 27.96
CA LYS A 110 -12.06 13.29 26.88
C LYS A 110 -12.62 12.69 25.59
N ILE A 111 -13.68 11.90 25.71
CA ILE A 111 -14.36 11.30 24.56
C ILE A 111 -15.33 12.35 24.01
N ILE A 112 -15.07 12.79 22.77
CA ILE A 112 -15.79 13.91 22.17
C ILE A 112 -16.94 13.45 21.26
N ARG A 113 -16.92 12.20 20.79
CA ARG A 113 -18.03 11.55 20.09
C ARG A 113 -17.96 10.03 20.28
N ILE A 114 -19.12 9.38 20.28
CA ILE A 114 -19.28 7.92 20.25
C ILE A 114 -20.27 7.56 19.15
N TRP A 115 -19.90 6.68 18.23
CA TRP A 115 -20.83 6.09 17.25
C TRP A 115 -21.07 4.61 17.57
N ASP A 116 -22.30 4.26 17.95
CA ASP A 116 -22.71 2.88 18.16
C ASP A 116 -23.37 2.31 16.90
N GLN A 117 -22.70 1.38 16.21
CA GLN A 117 -23.21 0.78 14.98
C GLN A 117 -24.23 -0.36 15.21
N THR A 118 -24.38 -0.90 16.43
CA THR A 118 -25.33 -2.01 16.68
C THR A 118 -26.77 -1.52 16.88
N ARG A 119 -26.94 -0.22 17.12
CA ARG A 119 -28.20 0.45 17.51
C ARG A 119 -28.91 1.13 16.33
N GLU A 120 -30.23 1.28 16.43
CA GLU A 120 -31.03 2.12 15.52
C GLU A 120 -31.33 3.50 16.16
N GLY A 121 -31.36 4.55 15.34
CA GLY A 121 -31.79 5.89 15.74
C GLY A 121 -31.15 6.98 14.91
N ASN A 122 -30.21 7.74 15.49
CA ASN A 122 -29.61 8.94 14.92
C ASN A 122 -28.19 8.66 14.37
N PRO A 123 -28.01 8.24 13.11
CA PRO A 123 -26.68 8.00 12.55
C PRO A 123 -25.92 9.32 12.29
N PRO A 124 -24.58 9.30 12.25
CA PRO A 124 -23.79 10.46 11.81
C PRO A 124 -24.12 10.86 10.37
N GLU A 125 -23.81 12.12 10.01
CA GLU A 125 -24.11 12.64 8.68
C GLU A 125 -23.45 11.81 7.56
N GLY A 126 -24.24 11.49 6.53
CA GLY A 126 -23.82 10.63 5.42
C GLY A 126 -23.93 9.12 5.68
N PHE A 127 -24.27 8.69 6.90
CA PHE A 127 -24.48 7.28 7.26
C PHE A 127 -25.98 6.94 7.37
N LYS A 128 -26.31 5.63 7.36
CA LYS A 128 -27.71 5.13 7.27
C LYS A 128 -28.17 4.30 8.48
N GLY A 129 -27.36 4.19 9.52
CA GLY A 129 -27.64 3.36 10.70
C GLY A 129 -26.58 3.53 11.78
N GLY A 130 -26.87 3.00 12.96
CA GLY A 130 -26.15 3.33 14.18
C GLY A 130 -26.79 4.51 14.94
N TYR A 131 -26.17 4.88 16.06
CA TYR A 131 -26.53 6.04 16.88
C TYR A 131 -25.26 6.82 17.25
N GLU A 132 -25.20 8.11 16.91
CA GLU A 132 -24.13 9.03 17.33
C GLU A 132 -24.51 9.74 18.63
N TYR A 133 -23.58 9.76 19.58
CA TYR A 133 -23.61 10.60 20.78
C TYR A 133 -22.52 11.66 20.66
N THR A 134 -22.90 12.92 20.82
CA THR A 134 -22.01 14.08 20.80
C THR A 134 -21.31 14.27 22.14
N LYS A 135 -20.33 15.18 22.21
CA LYS A 135 -19.72 15.59 23.47
C LYS A 135 -20.76 16.12 24.47
N GLU A 136 -21.81 16.80 24.01
CA GLU A 136 -22.85 17.33 24.91
C GLU A 136 -23.66 16.19 25.55
N ASP A 137 -24.06 15.18 24.76
CA ASP A 137 -24.73 13.98 25.28
C ASP A 137 -23.87 13.24 26.32
N ILE A 138 -22.58 13.12 26.05
CA ILE A 138 -21.61 12.43 26.93
C ILE A 138 -21.37 13.25 28.21
N ASP A 139 -21.13 14.56 28.09
CA ASP A 139 -20.90 15.44 29.24
C ASP A 139 -22.16 15.60 30.10
N ASN A 140 -23.37 15.52 29.52
CA ASN A 140 -24.63 15.51 30.27
C ASN A 140 -24.90 14.15 30.92
N ALA A 141 -24.52 13.04 30.26
CA ALA A 141 -24.57 11.71 30.87
C ALA A 141 -23.63 11.57 32.08
N LEU A 142 -22.48 12.25 32.08
CA LEU A 142 -21.59 12.35 33.26
C LEU A 142 -22.21 13.15 34.42
N LYS A 143 -23.18 14.05 34.15
CA LYS A 143 -23.92 14.82 35.16
C LYS A 143 -25.15 14.09 35.71
N GLY A 144 -25.48 12.91 35.17
CA GLY A 144 -26.58 12.05 35.64
C GLY A 144 -27.69 11.75 34.63
N GLU A 145 -27.55 12.13 33.36
CA GLU A 145 -28.51 11.73 32.31
C GLU A 145 -28.26 10.30 31.79
N GLU A 146 -29.32 9.53 31.52
CA GLU A 146 -29.20 8.16 31.03
C GLU A 146 -29.12 8.10 29.49
N ILE A 147 -27.90 8.16 28.94
CA ILE A 147 -27.68 7.65 27.57
C ILE A 147 -27.50 6.12 27.60
N PRO A 148 -28.30 5.34 26.84
CA PRO A 148 -28.19 3.87 26.84
C PRO A 148 -27.05 3.40 25.92
N PHE A 149 -25.82 3.60 26.40
CA PHE A 149 -24.59 3.11 25.78
C PHE A 149 -23.70 2.44 26.84
N PHE A 150 -23.25 1.23 26.52
CA PHE A 150 -22.43 0.38 27.37
C PHE A 150 -21.44 -0.43 26.52
N ASP A 151 -20.21 -0.57 27.04
CA ASP A 151 -19.24 -1.57 26.58
C ASP A 151 -19.51 -2.88 27.33
N ASN A 152 -20.22 -3.79 26.66
CA ASN A 152 -20.61 -5.10 27.21
C ASN A 152 -19.45 -6.12 27.23
N ILE A 153 -18.31 -5.80 26.62
CA ILE A 153 -17.17 -6.71 26.42
C ILE A 153 -15.95 -6.24 27.22
N GLY A 154 -15.78 -4.93 27.41
CA GLY A 154 -14.71 -4.29 28.17
C GLY A 154 -13.38 -4.16 27.43
N HIS A 155 -13.24 -4.81 26.26
CA HIS A 155 -12.04 -4.79 25.44
C HIS A 155 -11.75 -3.38 24.90
N GLY A 156 -12.76 -2.67 24.40
CA GLY A 156 -12.62 -1.30 23.90
C GLY A 156 -12.27 -0.30 25.01
N THR A 157 -12.88 -0.45 26.18
CA THR A 157 -12.52 0.28 27.41
C THR A 157 -11.05 0.09 27.79
N HIS A 158 -10.52 -1.13 27.65
CA HIS A 158 -9.12 -1.46 27.96
C HIS A 158 -8.14 -0.85 26.96
N VAL A 159 -8.43 -1.00 25.66
CA VAL A 159 -7.66 -0.45 24.54
C VAL A 159 -7.59 1.08 24.59
N ALA A 160 -8.74 1.74 24.81
CA ALA A 160 -8.81 3.19 24.97
C ALA A 160 -8.01 3.68 26.19
N GLY A 161 -8.03 2.92 27.29
CA GLY A 161 -7.29 3.27 28.51
C GLY A 161 -5.77 3.25 28.34
N ILE A 162 -5.22 2.29 27.59
CA ILE A 162 -3.78 2.23 27.31
C ILE A 162 -3.35 3.48 26.53
N ALA A 163 -4.06 3.79 25.44
CA ALA A 163 -3.77 4.94 24.60
C ALA A 163 -3.92 6.26 25.37
N SER A 164 -4.99 6.41 26.16
CA SER A 164 -5.25 7.60 27.00
C SER A 164 -4.30 7.73 28.19
N THR A 165 -3.62 6.67 28.64
CA THR A 165 -2.59 6.79 29.70
C THR A 165 -1.28 7.33 29.12
N ILE A 166 -0.98 6.96 27.87
CA ILE A 166 0.21 7.42 27.14
C ILE A 166 0.02 8.86 26.68
N ALA A 167 -1.11 9.18 26.03
CA ALA A 167 -1.46 10.51 25.52
C ALA A 167 -2.65 11.10 26.31
N PRO A 168 -2.42 11.63 27.53
CA PRO A 168 -3.50 12.01 28.45
C PRO A 168 -4.38 13.19 28.04
N ASN A 169 -3.91 14.05 27.14
CA ASN A 169 -4.63 15.24 26.63
C ASN A 169 -5.15 15.04 25.19
N ALA A 170 -4.93 13.87 24.58
CA ALA A 170 -5.52 13.55 23.29
C ALA A 170 -7.05 13.39 23.43
N GLN A 171 -7.79 13.91 22.46
CA GLN A 171 -9.24 13.75 22.41
C GLN A 171 -9.61 12.43 21.75
N ILE A 172 -10.62 11.74 22.27
CA ILE A 172 -10.96 10.38 21.86
C ILE A 172 -12.27 10.38 21.07
N VAL A 173 -12.30 9.65 19.96
CA VAL A 173 -13.53 9.31 19.23
C VAL A 173 -13.64 7.80 19.17
N VAL A 174 -14.79 7.25 19.56
CA VAL A 174 -14.99 5.78 19.60
C VAL A 174 -16.07 5.35 18.62
N VAL A 175 -15.82 4.25 17.92
CA VAL A 175 -16.84 3.53 17.14
C VAL A 175 -17.01 2.14 17.73
N LYS A 176 -18.21 1.85 18.23
CA LYS A 176 -18.63 0.50 18.64
C LYS A 176 -19.08 -0.25 17.40
N VAL A 177 -18.31 -1.26 17.00
CA VAL A 177 -18.51 -2.06 15.79
C VAL A 177 -19.15 -3.39 16.12
N GLY A 178 -20.22 -3.73 15.42
CA GLY A 178 -20.87 -5.04 15.50
C GLY A 178 -22.05 -5.16 14.55
N VAL A 179 -22.69 -6.33 14.51
CA VAL A 179 -23.95 -6.53 13.81
C VAL A 179 -25.06 -6.70 14.84
N ARG A 180 -26.27 -6.17 14.56
CA ARG A 180 -27.45 -6.33 15.43
C ARG A 180 -27.68 -7.81 15.76
N GLY A 181 -27.56 -8.17 17.03
CA GLY A 181 -27.68 -9.56 17.52
C GLY A 181 -26.37 -10.38 17.57
N LEU A 182 -25.25 -9.83 17.11
CA LEU A 182 -23.90 -10.41 17.16
C LEU A 182 -22.89 -9.31 17.56
N GLU A 183 -22.98 -8.82 18.80
CA GLU A 183 -22.18 -7.67 19.27
C GLU A 183 -20.67 -7.93 19.27
N SER A 184 -20.23 -9.20 19.34
CA SER A 184 -18.81 -9.57 19.32
C SER A 184 -18.17 -9.62 17.91
N PHE A 185 -18.96 -9.50 16.83
CA PHE A 185 -18.47 -9.72 15.46
C PHE A 185 -18.86 -8.59 14.48
N GLY A 186 -17.88 -7.79 14.08
CA GLY A 186 -18.02 -6.84 12.97
C GLY A 186 -17.78 -7.47 11.59
N ARG A 187 -18.45 -6.96 10.55
CA ARG A 187 -18.10 -7.23 9.14
C ARG A 187 -17.11 -6.18 8.66
N SER A 188 -16.28 -6.49 7.65
CA SER A 188 -15.35 -5.53 7.03
C SER A 188 -16.03 -4.22 6.61
N THR A 189 -17.28 -4.27 6.12
CA THR A 189 -18.10 -3.10 5.79
C THR A 189 -18.33 -2.14 6.96
N GLU A 190 -18.37 -2.64 8.19
CA GLU A 190 -18.59 -1.83 9.40
C GLU A 190 -17.29 -1.11 9.82
N PHE A 191 -16.15 -1.81 9.73
CA PHE A 191 -14.82 -1.22 9.89
C PHE A 191 -14.53 -0.16 8.81
N MET A 192 -14.88 -0.41 7.55
CA MET A 192 -14.73 0.58 6.47
C MET A 192 -15.50 1.88 6.79
N ARG A 193 -16.74 1.75 7.27
CA ARG A 193 -17.55 2.89 7.72
C ARG A 193 -16.94 3.61 8.92
N ALA A 194 -16.46 2.87 9.91
CA ALA A 194 -15.82 3.41 11.11
C ALA A 194 -14.57 4.24 10.77
N ILE A 195 -13.71 3.72 9.86
CA ILE A 195 -12.54 4.45 9.36
C ILE A 195 -12.95 5.75 8.66
N LYS A 196 -13.98 5.72 7.78
CA LYS A 196 -14.48 6.93 7.11
C LYS A 196 -14.91 7.97 8.14
N TYR A 197 -15.79 7.59 9.07
CA TYR A 197 -16.34 8.48 10.10
C TYR A 197 -15.24 9.15 10.95
N LEU A 198 -14.23 8.39 11.38
CA LEU A 198 -13.12 8.96 12.15
C LEU A 198 -12.31 9.99 11.34
N ILE A 199 -12.09 9.74 10.05
CA ILE A 199 -11.44 10.70 9.14
C ILE A 199 -12.34 11.92 8.91
N ASP A 200 -13.65 11.74 8.72
CA ASP A 200 -14.60 12.85 8.54
C ASP A 200 -14.58 13.79 9.76
N VAL A 201 -14.62 13.24 10.98
CA VAL A 201 -14.53 14.00 12.25
C VAL A 201 -13.14 14.66 12.41
N SER A 202 -12.07 14.02 11.95
CA SER A 202 -10.72 14.61 11.92
C SER A 202 -10.61 15.80 10.96
N THR A 203 -11.25 15.72 9.78
CA THR A 203 -11.35 16.83 8.83
C THR A 203 -12.20 17.97 9.41
N GLU A 204 -13.38 17.67 9.97
CA GLU A 204 -14.29 18.67 10.58
C GLU A 204 -13.61 19.47 11.70
N LEU A 205 -12.88 18.80 12.58
CA LEU A 205 -12.18 19.42 13.71
C LEU A 205 -10.79 19.98 13.34
N ASN A 206 -10.35 19.77 12.10
CA ASN A 206 -9.02 20.08 11.57
C ASN A 206 -7.84 19.59 12.46
N LYS A 207 -7.92 18.34 12.92
CA LYS A 207 -6.91 17.72 13.82
C LYS A 207 -6.28 16.48 13.21
N PRO A 208 -4.97 16.23 13.44
CA PRO A 208 -4.34 14.97 13.09
C PRO A 208 -4.94 13.80 13.88
N LEU A 209 -4.88 12.60 13.31
CA LEU A 209 -5.65 11.43 13.76
C LEU A 209 -4.80 10.16 13.81
N VAL A 210 -4.85 9.44 14.93
CA VAL A 210 -4.38 8.05 15.01
C VAL A 210 -5.56 7.11 15.21
N ILE A 211 -5.78 6.20 14.25
CA ILE A 211 -6.84 5.17 14.33
C ILE A 211 -6.25 3.88 14.88
N ASN A 212 -6.84 3.31 15.92
CA ASN A 212 -6.50 2.00 16.48
C ASN A 212 -7.54 0.95 16.08
N ILE A 213 -7.11 -0.14 15.45
CA ILE A 213 -7.95 -1.29 15.08
C ILE A 213 -7.45 -2.55 15.79
N SER A 214 -8.24 -3.07 16.73
CA SER A 214 -7.91 -4.27 17.51
C SER A 214 -8.76 -5.51 17.12
N TYR A 215 -9.11 -5.63 15.83
CA TYR A 215 -9.96 -6.68 15.26
C TYR A 215 -9.35 -7.29 13.99
N GLY A 216 -9.78 -8.49 13.61
CA GLY A 216 -9.17 -9.26 12.52
C GLY A 216 -10.00 -10.42 11.93
N SER A 217 -9.47 -11.06 10.88
CA SER A 217 -9.95 -12.31 10.28
C SER A 217 -8.78 -13.14 9.70
N ASN A 218 -9.02 -14.45 9.48
CA ASN A 218 -8.13 -15.34 8.73
C ASN A 218 -8.40 -15.33 7.21
N GLU A 219 -9.50 -14.73 6.76
CA GLU A 219 -9.84 -14.59 5.33
C GLU A 219 -8.78 -13.79 4.53
N GLY A 220 -8.60 -14.14 3.25
CA GLY A 220 -7.74 -13.40 2.32
C GLY A 220 -6.30 -13.91 2.20
N PRO A 221 -5.58 -13.56 1.11
CA PRO A 221 -4.25 -14.09 0.76
C PRO A 221 -3.08 -13.63 1.67
N LYS A 222 -3.33 -12.71 2.61
CA LYS A 222 -2.34 -12.12 3.53
C LYS A 222 -1.17 -11.43 2.81
N ASP A 223 -1.48 -10.57 1.85
CA ASP A 223 -0.48 -9.83 1.06
C ASP A 223 -0.90 -8.39 0.66
N GLY A 224 -1.90 -7.80 1.32
CA GLY A 224 -2.37 -6.43 1.04
C GLY A 224 -3.36 -6.32 -0.12
N SER A 225 -3.65 -7.42 -0.84
CA SER A 225 -4.40 -7.36 -2.11
C SER A 225 -5.93 -7.45 -2.01
N THR A 226 -6.53 -7.57 -0.82
CA THR A 226 -8.01 -7.51 -0.70
C THR A 226 -8.54 -6.07 -0.78
N LEU A 227 -9.82 -5.92 -1.15
CA LEU A 227 -10.50 -4.62 -1.15
C LEU A 227 -10.55 -3.95 0.23
N PHE A 228 -10.47 -4.70 1.33
CA PHE A 228 -10.46 -4.14 2.67
C PHE A 228 -9.08 -3.56 3.03
N GLU A 229 -8.00 -4.28 2.69
CA GLU A 229 -6.61 -3.77 2.81
C GLU A 229 -6.38 -2.55 1.92
N GLN A 230 -6.80 -2.61 0.65
CA GLN A 230 -6.70 -1.48 -0.28
C GLN A 230 -7.53 -0.26 0.15
N TYR A 231 -8.64 -0.48 0.85
CA TYR A 231 -9.43 0.61 1.44
C TYR A 231 -8.72 1.23 2.65
N ILE A 232 -8.11 0.42 3.53
CA ILE A 232 -7.28 0.91 4.63
C ILE A 232 -6.10 1.73 4.09
N ASP A 233 -5.47 1.29 3.00
CA ASP A 233 -4.35 1.98 2.38
C ASP A 233 -4.74 3.30 1.68
N ASP A 234 -5.90 3.36 1.00
CA ASP A 234 -6.45 4.63 0.44
C ASP A 234 -6.90 5.60 1.54
N MET A 235 -7.58 5.12 2.59
CA MET A 235 -7.95 5.95 3.73
C MET A 235 -6.72 6.41 4.53
N SER A 236 -5.61 5.66 4.51
CA SER A 236 -4.31 6.09 5.08
C SER A 236 -3.60 7.17 4.24
N LEU A 237 -4.16 7.59 3.10
CA LEU A 237 -3.76 8.75 2.31
C LEU A 237 -4.67 9.97 2.52
N ARG A 238 -5.66 9.89 3.41
CA ARG A 238 -6.61 10.96 3.73
C ARG A 238 -6.41 11.49 5.15
N GLY A 239 -6.59 12.79 5.34
CA GLY A 239 -6.27 13.48 6.58
C GLY A 239 -4.80 13.40 6.98
N ARG A 240 -4.46 14.07 8.09
CA ARG A 240 -3.15 13.96 8.74
C ARG A 240 -3.14 12.71 9.64
N THR A 241 -3.25 11.54 9.00
CA THR A 241 -3.71 10.28 9.62
C THR A 241 -2.60 9.22 9.74
N LEU A 242 -2.69 8.37 10.77
CA LEU A 242 -2.01 7.07 10.85
C LEU A 242 -3.00 5.98 11.30
N VAL A 243 -3.05 4.86 10.58
CA VAL A 243 -3.80 3.66 11.01
C VAL A 243 -2.86 2.65 11.66
N VAL A 244 -3.17 2.25 12.89
CA VAL A 244 -2.46 1.27 13.72
C VAL A 244 -3.34 0.04 13.91
N VAL A 245 -2.80 -1.16 13.67
CA VAL A 245 -3.58 -2.41 13.66
C VAL A 245 -2.90 -3.51 14.47
N ALA A 246 -3.64 -4.20 15.33
CA ALA A 246 -3.15 -5.40 16.03
C ALA A 246 -2.79 -6.53 15.03
N SER A 247 -1.65 -7.21 15.17
CA SER A 247 -1.22 -8.21 14.17
C SER A 247 -2.04 -9.51 14.15
N GLY A 248 -2.84 -9.79 15.18
CA GLY A 248 -3.66 -10.99 15.33
C GLY A 248 -3.10 -11.95 16.39
N ASN A 249 -3.95 -12.86 16.90
CA ASN A 249 -3.63 -13.76 18.01
C ASN A 249 -3.50 -15.25 17.59
N GLU A 250 -3.28 -15.49 16.29
CA GLU A 250 -3.34 -16.81 15.65
C GLU A 250 -1.99 -17.56 15.59
N GLY A 251 -0.91 -16.95 16.10
CA GLY A 251 0.48 -17.42 15.94
C GLY A 251 0.79 -18.81 16.51
N ASP A 252 0.02 -19.30 17.48
CA ASP A 252 0.14 -20.64 18.07
C ASP A 252 -1.13 -21.49 17.90
N LYS A 253 -2.15 -20.97 17.19
CA LYS A 253 -3.50 -21.57 17.11
C LYS A 253 -3.64 -22.67 16.05
N SER A 254 -2.58 -22.90 15.26
CA SER A 254 -2.51 -23.98 14.25
C SER A 254 -3.63 -23.93 13.18
N LYS A 255 -4.10 -22.72 12.86
CA LYS A 255 -5.16 -22.45 11.86
C LYS A 255 -4.64 -22.14 10.45
N HIS A 256 -3.33 -22.19 10.20
CA HIS A 256 -2.72 -22.00 8.87
C HIS A 256 -1.81 -23.17 8.47
N ARG A 257 -1.76 -23.43 7.15
CA ARG A 257 -0.78 -24.30 6.49
C ARG A 257 -0.21 -23.62 5.24
N HIS A 258 1.12 -23.55 5.14
CA HIS A 258 1.84 -23.33 3.89
C HIS A 258 2.24 -24.66 3.25
N LEU A 259 2.22 -24.74 1.93
CA LEU A 259 2.88 -25.80 1.18
C LEU A 259 3.44 -25.31 -0.16
N ARG A 260 4.52 -25.95 -0.59
CA ARG A 260 5.08 -25.81 -1.94
C ARG A 260 4.64 -27.02 -2.77
N LEU A 261 4.03 -26.77 -3.92
CA LEU A 261 3.82 -27.77 -4.96
C LEU A 261 4.98 -27.75 -5.96
N LEU A 262 5.19 -28.89 -6.62
CA LEU A 262 6.02 -29.05 -7.83
C LEU A 262 5.22 -29.91 -8.82
N ASN A 263 5.57 -29.89 -10.10
CA ASN A 263 4.86 -30.67 -11.12
C ASN A 263 4.88 -32.19 -10.85
N ASN A 264 3.76 -32.86 -11.12
CA ASN A 264 3.52 -34.29 -10.89
C ASN A 264 3.61 -34.76 -9.41
N MET A 265 3.37 -33.85 -8.46
CA MET A 265 3.26 -34.13 -7.03
C MET A 265 1.79 -34.38 -6.62
N VAL A 266 1.57 -35.41 -5.78
CA VAL A 266 0.38 -35.55 -4.94
C VAL A 266 0.78 -35.24 -3.49
N ARG A 267 0.03 -34.40 -2.78
CA ARG A 267 0.35 -33.96 -1.41
C ARG A 267 -0.92 -33.80 -0.56
N PRO A 268 -1.13 -34.63 0.48
CA PRO A 268 -2.22 -34.43 1.43
C PRO A 268 -1.94 -33.29 2.40
N VAL A 269 -3.00 -32.68 2.93
CA VAL A 269 -2.99 -31.74 4.06
C VAL A 269 -4.07 -32.17 5.03
N GLU A 270 -3.66 -32.54 6.25
CA GLU A 270 -4.54 -33.11 7.26
C GLU A 270 -4.88 -32.09 8.35
N PHE A 271 -6.15 -32.06 8.75
CA PHE A 271 -6.64 -31.26 9.85
C PHE A 271 -7.63 -32.05 10.72
N SER A 272 -7.55 -31.84 12.02
CA SER A 272 -8.55 -32.30 12.98
C SER A 272 -9.78 -31.39 12.92
N VAL A 273 -10.97 -31.98 13.07
CA VAL A 273 -12.23 -31.31 13.36
C VAL A 273 -12.72 -31.80 14.73
N GLY A 274 -12.91 -30.86 15.65
CA GLY A 274 -13.42 -31.13 17.00
C GLY A 274 -14.92 -31.48 17.02
N SER A 275 -15.38 -31.95 18.18
CA SER A 275 -16.81 -32.16 18.42
C SER A 275 -17.53 -30.83 18.64
N GLY A 276 -18.69 -30.64 18.00
CA GLY A 276 -19.56 -29.46 18.19
C GLY A 276 -19.49 -28.43 17.06
N GLU A 277 -18.60 -28.60 16.09
CA GLU A 277 -18.49 -27.73 14.91
C GLU A 277 -19.67 -27.99 13.96
N ASP A 278 -20.39 -26.94 13.55
CA ASP A 278 -21.53 -27.01 12.62
C ASP A 278 -21.14 -26.65 11.18
N GLU A 279 -20.32 -25.60 11.00
CA GLU A 279 -19.77 -25.16 9.71
C GLU A 279 -18.29 -24.76 9.79
N ILE A 280 -17.46 -25.28 8.87
CA ILE A 280 -16.05 -24.89 8.69
C ILE A 280 -15.83 -24.50 7.23
N THR A 281 -15.47 -23.24 6.99
CA THR A 281 -15.00 -22.76 5.69
C THR A 281 -13.47 -22.72 5.65
N VAL A 282 -12.86 -23.59 4.85
CA VAL A 282 -11.42 -23.61 4.57
C VAL A 282 -11.13 -22.76 3.33
N GLU A 283 -10.28 -21.75 3.44
CA GLU A 283 -9.77 -21.00 2.28
C GLU A 283 -8.42 -21.53 1.82
N ILE A 284 -8.29 -21.77 0.51
CA ILE A 284 -7.04 -22.19 -0.16
C ILE A 284 -6.64 -21.09 -1.14
N TRP A 285 -5.58 -20.35 -0.84
CA TRP A 285 -5.03 -19.29 -1.69
C TRP A 285 -3.82 -19.79 -2.50
N LYS A 286 -3.84 -19.52 -3.81
CA LYS A 286 -2.85 -19.92 -4.82
C LYS A 286 -2.53 -18.76 -5.77
N LYS A 287 -1.49 -18.89 -6.60
CA LYS A 287 -1.23 -17.95 -7.70
C LYS A 287 -2.04 -18.29 -8.94
N PHE A 288 -2.40 -17.29 -9.75
CA PHE A 288 -3.09 -17.46 -11.04
C PHE A 288 -2.29 -18.28 -12.07
N SER A 289 -0.99 -18.44 -11.84
CA SER A 289 -0.01 -19.08 -12.71
C SER A 289 0.04 -20.61 -12.53
N ASP A 290 -0.50 -21.14 -11.43
CA ASP A 290 -0.47 -22.56 -11.08
C ASP A 290 -1.79 -23.28 -11.37
N ASP A 291 -1.72 -24.54 -11.79
CA ASP A 291 -2.87 -25.44 -11.95
C ASP A 291 -2.68 -26.74 -11.15
N PHE A 292 -3.69 -27.06 -10.33
CA PHE A 292 -3.82 -28.28 -9.54
C PHE A 292 -5.30 -28.60 -9.29
N SER A 293 -5.60 -29.85 -8.93
CA SER A 293 -6.90 -30.26 -8.40
C SER A 293 -6.80 -30.63 -6.92
N ILE A 294 -7.95 -30.63 -6.23
CA ILE A 294 -8.09 -31.09 -4.84
C ILE A 294 -9.10 -32.24 -4.76
N SER A 295 -8.93 -33.13 -3.78
CA SER A 295 -9.97 -34.08 -3.34
C SER A 295 -10.10 -34.02 -1.83
N ILE A 296 -11.33 -33.94 -1.32
CA ILE A 296 -11.60 -33.90 0.13
C ILE A 296 -11.85 -35.33 0.61
N ILE A 297 -11.26 -35.71 1.74
CA ILE A 297 -11.36 -37.04 2.35
C ILE A 297 -11.88 -36.88 3.79
N ASN A 298 -12.94 -37.61 4.15
CA ASN A 298 -13.52 -37.58 5.50
C ASN A 298 -12.82 -38.59 6.46
N PRO A 299 -13.09 -38.54 7.77
CA PRO A 299 -12.49 -39.45 8.76
C PRO A 299 -12.78 -40.95 8.56
N SER A 300 -13.72 -41.30 7.66
CA SER A 300 -14.01 -42.68 7.26
C SER A 300 -13.29 -43.11 5.97
N GLY A 301 -12.42 -42.26 5.42
CA GLY A 301 -11.67 -42.54 4.19
C GLY A 301 -12.48 -42.37 2.89
N VAL A 302 -13.71 -41.88 2.97
CA VAL A 302 -14.54 -41.58 1.80
C VAL A 302 -14.05 -40.27 1.18
N ARG A 303 -13.84 -40.26 -0.14
CA ARG A 303 -13.29 -39.11 -0.88
C ARG A 303 -14.25 -38.55 -1.92
N THR A 304 -14.15 -37.26 -2.19
CA THR A 304 -14.81 -36.61 -3.34
C THR A 304 -14.21 -37.08 -4.66
N GLN A 305 -14.86 -36.70 -5.77
CA GLN A 305 -14.17 -36.55 -7.05
C GLN A 305 -13.05 -35.50 -6.98
N LYS A 306 -12.17 -35.48 -7.99
CA LYS A 306 -11.21 -34.38 -8.18
C LYS A 306 -11.97 -33.11 -8.53
N ILE A 307 -11.64 -32.01 -7.85
CA ILE A 307 -12.23 -30.68 -8.04
C ILE A 307 -11.10 -29.75 -8.51
N ASP A 308 -11.33 -29.05 -9.62
CA ASP A 308 -10.39 -28.10 -10.22
C ASP A 308 -11.12 -26.83 -10.68
N ARG A 309 -10.39 -25.92 -11.36
CA ARG A 309 -10.95 -24.65 -11.89
C ARG A 309 -12.07 -24.84 -12.94
N ASN A 310 -12.17 -26.03 -13.54
CA ASN A 310 -13.12 -26.35 -14.59
C ASN A 310 -14.35 -27.11 -14.03
N SER A 311 -14.31 -27.52 -12.76
CA SER A 311 -15.31 -28.38 -12.11
C SER A 311 -16.56 -27.63 -11.63
N GLY A 312 -16.59 -26.30 -11.72
CA GLY A 312 -17.69 -25.46 -11.23
C GLY A 312 -17.80 -25.47 -9.70
N VAL A 313 -19.04 -25.49 -9.19
CA VAL A 313 -19.34 -25.74 -7.77
C VAL A 313 -19.69 -27.21 -7.61
N VAL A 314 -18.95 -27.91 -6.75
CA VAL A 314 -19.16 -29.32 -6.42
C VAL A 314 -19.77 -29.41 -5.03
N ASP A 315 -20.94 -30.04 -4.93
CA ASP A 315 -21.72 -30.22 -3.70
C ASP A 315 -21.98 -31.72 -3.48
N ILE A 316 -21.35 -32.30 -2.44
CA ILE A 316 -21.32 -33.74 -2.18
C ILE A 316 -21.41 -34.02 -0.67
N ASN A 317 -22.30 -34.93 -0.26
CA ASN A 317 -22.33 -35.43 1.12
C ASN A 317 -21.30 -36.55 1.36
N LEU A 318 -20.39 -36.34 2.32
CA LEU A 318 -19.45 -37.36 2.82
C LEU A 318 -19.86 -37.83 4.22
N GLY A 319 -20.83 -38.74 4.28
CA GLY A 319 -21.46 -39.17 5.53
C GLY A 319 -22.56 -38.20 5.96
N ASN A 320 -22.50 -37.69 7.19
CA ASN A 320 -23.42 -36.67 7.75
C ASN A 320 -22.92 -35.23 7.56
N THR A 321 -21.93 -35.03 6.69
CA THR A 321 -21.31 -33.74 6.39
C THR A 321 -21.47 -33.45 4.90
N ASN A 322 -22.12 -32.34 4.59
CA ASN A 322 -22.12 -31.74 3.26
C ASN A 322 -20.75 -31.07 3.00
N VAL A 323 -20.22 -31.29 1.80
CA VAL A 323 -18.97 -30.69 1.31
C VAL A 323 -19.28 -29.90 0.05
N THR A 324 -19.32 -28.58 0.19
CA THR A 324 -19.39 -27.65 -0.94
C THR A 324 -17.99 -27.13 -1.26
N ALA A 325 -17.49 -27.37 -2.47
CA ALA A 325 -16.14 -26.98 -2.89
C ALA A 325 -16.13 -26.34 -4.28
N PHE A 326 -15.39 -25.24 -4.45
CA PHE A 326 -15.28 -24.53 -5.73
C PHE A 326 -13.97 -23.74 -5.85
N PHE A 327 -13.57 -23.46 -7.09
CA PHE A 327 -12.47 -22.55 -7.41
C PHE A 327 -13.04 -21.19 -7.87
N SER A 328 -12.33 -20.10 -7.56
CA SER A 328 -12.66 -18.75 -7.99
C SER A 328 -11.45 -18.09 -8.67
N SER A 329 -11.71 -17.46 -9.82
CA SER A 329 -10.70 -16.82 -10.67
C SER A 329 -10.11 -15.54 -10.05
N ALA A 330 -8.98 -15.09 -10.60
CA ALA A 330 -8.32 -13.86 -10.16
C ALA A 330 -9.27 -12.67 -10.23
N THR A 331 -9.22 -11.80 -9.21
CA THR A 331 -10.14 -10.67 -9.09
C THR A 331 -9.61 -9.44 -9.84
N PRO A 332 -10.45 -8.43 -10.13
CA PRO A 332 -10.00 -7.13 -10.64
C PRO A 332 -8.90 -6.42 -9.83
N TYR A 333 -8.67 -6.85 -8.59
CA TYR A 333 -7.80 -6.19 -7.60
C TYR A 333 -6.64 -7.07 -7.10
N SER A 334 -6.58 -8.36 -7.47
CA SER A 334 -5.57 -9.30 -6.99
C SER A 334 -5.32 -10.43 -7.98
N LEU A 335 -4.03 -10.71 -8.24
CA LEU A 335 -3.55 -11.84 -9.06
C LEU A 335 -3.54 -13.19 -8.31
N ASN A 336 -4.00 -13.21 -7.06
CA ASN A 336 -4.21 -14.46 -6.32
C ASN A 336 -5.56 -15.08 -6.71
N GLU A 337 -5.61 -16.41 -6.75
CA GLU A 337 -6.85 -17.18 -6.90
C GLU A 337 -7.17 -17.92 -5.60
N ARG A 338 -8.45 -18.20 -5.38
CA ARG A 338 -8.93 -18.89 -4.17
C ARG A 338 -9.74 -20.12 -4.56
N ALA A 339 -9.43 -21.27 -3.97
CA ALA A 339 -10.39 -22.36 -3.81
C ALA A 339 -11.00 -22.31 -2.40
N VAL A 340 -12.25 -22.72 -2.27
CA VAL A 340 -12.99 -22.76 -1.01
C VAL A 340 -13.51 -24.17 -0.79
N VAL A 341 -13.42 -24.67 0.43
CA VAL A 341 -14.06 -25.91 0.88
C VAL A 341 -14.90 -25.57 2.12
N ILE A 342 -16.23 -25.69 2.00
CA ILE A 342 -17.17 -25.54 3.10
C ILE A 342 -17.60 -26.93 3.53
N LEU A 343 -17.32 -27.28 4.79
CA LEU A 343 -17.89 -28.44 5.47
C LEU A 343 -19.09 -27.96 6.30
N ARG A 344 -20.27 -28.55 6.12
CA ARG A 344 -21.46 -28.27 6.94
C ARG A 344 -22.09 -29.57 7.43
N GLY A 345 -22.34 -29.70 8.71
CA GLY A 345 -23.02 -30.86 9.28
C GLY A 345 -24.55 -30.79 9.19
N ASP A 346 -25.23 -31.93 9.15
CA ASP A 346 -26.70 -31.99 9.34
C ASP A 346 -27.12 -31.53 10.77
N ASN A 347 -26.20 -31.66 11.72
CA ASN A 347 -26.25 -31.07 13.07
C ASN A 347 -24.84 -30.62 13.50
N PHE A 348 -23.86 -31.48 13.28
CA PHE A 348 -22.42 -31.23 13.45
C PHE A 348 -21.63 -31.94 12.35
N ILE A 349 -20.48 -31.39 11.97
CA ILE A 349 -19.51 -32.02 11.06
C ILE A 349 -18.99 -33.32 11.70
N GLN A 350 -18.65 -34.32 10.89
CA GLN A 350 -18.04 -35.56 11.38
C GLN A 350 -16.70 -35.26 12.09
N PRO A 351 -16.57 -35.47 13.41
CA PRO A 351 -15.33 -35.17 14.11
C PRO A 351 -14.22 -36.17 13.76
N GLY A 352 -12.96 -35.74 13.89
CA GLY A 352 -11.78 -36.54 13.55
C GLY A 352 -10.92 -35.90 12.46
N ILE A 353 -10.04 -36.70 11.84
CA ILE A 353 -9.07 -36.22 10.85
C ILE A 353 -9.72 -36.16 9.46
N TRP A 354 -9.80 -34.96 8.90
CA TRP A 354 -10.10 -34.68 7.50
C TRP A 354 -8.81 -34.43 6.72
N SER A 355 -8.83 -34.69 5.41
CA SER A 355 -7.66 -34.45 4.55
C SER A 355 -8.05 -33.83 3.21
N ILE A 356 -7.23 -32.90 2.73
CA ILE A 356 -7.33 -32.30 1.39
C ILE A 356 -6.13 -32.79 0.58
N GLU A 357 -6.38 -33.64 -0.41
CA GLU A 357 -5.37 -34.23 -1.28
C GLU A 357 -5.17 -33.33 -2.52
N PHE A 358 -4.04 -32.64 -2.60
CA PHE A 358 -3.65 -31.79 -3.73
C PHE A 358 -2.95 -32.62 -4.81
N GLU A 359 -3.34 -32.49 -6.07
CA GLU A 359 -2.67 -33.10 -7.22
C GLU A 359 -2.28 -32.02 -8.24
N SER A 360 -0.97 -31.77 -8.37
CA SER A 360 -0.42 -30.74 -9.26
C SER A 360 -0.49 -31.12 -10.74
N GLN A 361 -0.78 -30.15 -11.61
CA GLN A 361 -0.84 -30.37 -13.07
C GLN A 361 0.18 -29.51 -13.83
N ASN A 362 0.16 -28.19 -13.60
CA ASN A 362 1.06 -27.23 -14.25
C ASN A 362 1.41 -26.11 -13.26
N ILE A 363 2.52 -26.27 -12.55
CA ILE A 363 3.01 -25.40 -11.48
C ILE A 363 4.12 -24.49 -12.02
N VAL A 364 4.02 -23.21 -11.70
CA VAL A 364 4.95 -22.12 -12.07
C VAL A 364 5.53 -21.48 -10.81
N GLU A 365 4.67 -21.04 -9.90
CA GLU A 365 5.07 -20.51 -8.59
C GLU A 365 4.92 -21.59 -7.51
N GLY A 366 3.79 -22.28 -7.44
CA GLY A 366 3.54 -23.40 -6.52
C GLY A 366 3.36 -23.01 -5.06
N ASP A 367 3.16 -21.72 -4.75
CA ASP A 367 2.92 -21.24 -3.40
C ASP A 367 1.43 -21.39 -3.05
N VAL A 368 1.12 -22.27 -2.09
CA VAL A 368 -0.25 -22.54 -1.65
C VAL A 368 -0.36 -22.33 -0.14
N ASN A 369 -1.38 -21.59 0.28
CA ASN A 369 -1.63 -21.20 1.65
C ASN A 369 -3.07 -21.54 2.02
N ILE A 370 -3.27 -22.24 3.12
CA ILE A 370 -4.56 -22.79 3.53
C ILE A 370 -4.89 -22.29 4.92
N TYR A 371 -6.09 -21.75 5.11
CA TYR A 371 -6.54 -21.16 6.37
C TYR A 371 -7.84 -21.80 6.84
N LEU A 372 -7.89 -22.09 8.14
CA LEU A 372 -9.12 -22.33 8.89
C LEU A 372 -9.64 -20.99 9.46
N PRO A 373 -10.93 -20.90 9.84
CA PRO A 373 -11.46 -19.76 10.58
C PRO A 373 -10.65 -19.43 11.85
N ILE A 374 -10.76 -18.18 12.32
CA ILE A 374 -10.08 -17.69 13.52
C ILE A 374 -10.44 -18.52 14.77
N SER A 375 -9.52 -18.62 15.72
CA SER A 375 -9.69 -19.47 16.90
C SER A 375 -10.87 -19.06 17.80
N GLU A 376 -11.31 -17.80 17.78
CA GLU A 376 -12.49 -17.31 18.51
C GLU A 376 -13.83 -17.85 17.98
N ARG A 377 -13.84 -18.61 16.88
CA ARG A 377 -15.04 -19.27 16.32
C ARG A 377 -15.03 -20.79 16.35
N LEU A 378 -13.95 -21.43 16.80
CA LEU A 378 -13.72 -22.86 16.63
C LEU A 378 -13.29 -23.52 17.93
N SER A 379 -13.50 -24.83 18.03
CA SER A 379 -12.87 -25.65 19.05
C SER A 379 -11.32 -25.53 18.98
N PRO A 380 -10.63 -25.54 20.14
CA PRO A 380 -9.18 -25.73 20.22
C PRO A 380 -8.68 -27.04 19.58
N ASP A 381 -9.58 -28.00 19.32
CA ASP A 381 -9.26 -29.26 18.64
C ASP A 381 -9.43 -29.24 17.11
N THR A 382 -9.97 -28.15 16.56
CA THR A 382 -10.09 -27.97 15.11
C THR A 382 -8.85 -27.23 14.58
N LYS A 383 -7.89 -27.97 14.00
CA LYS A 383 -6.54 -27.46 13.69
C LYS A 383 -5.80 -28.33 12.66
N PHE A 384 -4.87 -27.75 11.91
CA PHE A 384 -3.94 -28.53 11.08
C PHE A 384 -3.04 -29.41 11.94
N LEU A 385 -2.74 -30.63 11.46
CA LEU A 385 -1.85 -31.56 12.17
C LEU A 385 -0.36 -31.23 11.98
N ASP A 386 -0.02 -30.59 10.85
CA ASP A 386 1.30 -30.07 10.51
C ASP A 386 1.15 -28.57 10.20
N PRO A 387 0.96 -27.70 11.20
CA PRO A 387 0.65 -26.28 10.98
C PRO A 387 1.86 -25.47 10.49
N THR A 388 1.60 -24.28 9.96
CA THR A 388 2.64 -23.28 9.66
C THR A 388 2.48 -22.07 10.59
N VAL A 389 3.60 -21.56 11.09
CA VAL A 389 3.66 -20.53 12.15
C VAL A 389 3.88 -19.10 11.64
N ILE A 390 4.13 -18.97 10.32
CA ILE A 390 4.33 -17.74 9.54
C ILE A 390 3.13 -17.47 8.63
N ARG A 391 2.90 -16.22 8.21
CA ARG A 391 1.67 -15.73 7.56
C ARG A 391 0.41 -15.86 8.43
N THR A 392 0.58 -15.81 9.75
CA THR A 392 -0.48 -15.74 10.77
C THR A 392 -0.89 -14.30 11.11
N ILE A 393 -0.49 -13.31 10.29
CA ILE A 393 -0.97 -11.92 10.37
C ILE A 393 -2.45 -11.85 9.96
N THR A 394 -3.23 -11.07 10.68
CA THR A 394 -4.64 -10.83 10.37
C THR A 394 -4.86 -9.85 9.21
N THR A 395 -5.96 -9.99 8.46
CA THR A 395 -6.18 -9.27 7.17
C THR A 395 -5.98 -7.75 7.22
N PRO A 396 -6.58 -6.97 8.15
CA PRO A 396 -6.35 -5.52 8.17
C PRO A 396 -4.89 -5.13 8.49
N ALA A 397 -4.12 -6.01 9.13
CA ALA A 397 -2.73 -5.76 9.48
C ALA A 397 -1.74 -6.02 8.31
N THR A 398 -2.13 -6.75 7.26
CA THR A 398 -1.32 -6.91 6.03
C THR A 398 -1.43 -5.74 5.05
N SER A 399 -2.33 -4.78 5.27
CA SER A 399 -2.37 -3.48 4.55
C SER A 399 -1.00 -2.79 4.59
N SER A 400 -0.55 -2.23 3.48
CA SER A 400 0.86 -1.78 3.32
C SER A 400 1.17 -0.48 4.07
N ARG A 401 0.23 0.48 4.06
CA ARG A 401 0.40 1.80 4.65
C ARG A 401 0.15 1.79 6.15
N ALA A 402 -0.82 1.00 6.62
CA ALA A 402 -1.09 0.80 8.04
C ALA A 402 0.14 0.24 8.79
N LEU A 403 0.30 0.63 10.06
CA LEU A 403 1.35 0.17 10.96
C LEU A 403 0.79 -0.98 11.80
N SER A 404 1.26 -2.21 11.57
CA SER A 404 0.82 -3.36 12.36
C SER A 404 1.73 -3.67 13.54
N VAL A 405 1.11 -4.08 14.65
CA VAL A 405 1.78 -4.21 15.96
C VAL A 405 1.62 -5.63 16.49
N GLY A 406 2.75 -6.33 16.63
CA GLY A 406 2.82 -7.62 17.32
C GLY A 406 3.01 -7.48 18.83
N SER A 407 2.84 -8.57 19.55
CA SER A 407 2.90 -8.62 21.02
C SER A 407 4.19 -9.26 21.51
N TYR A 408 4.79 -8.66 22.54
CA TYR A 408 5.82 -9.32 23.35
C TYR A 408 5.52 -9.20 24.84
N ASN A 409 6.02 -10.15 25.62
CA ASN A 409 6.00 -10.11 27.07
C ASN A 409 7.22 -9.32 27.56
N HIS A 410 6.99 -8.15 28.15
CA HIS A 410 8.07 -7.27 28.62
C HIS A 410 8.75 -7.79 29.90
N SER A 411 8.05 -8.56 30.73
CA SER A 411 8.59 -9.10 31.98
C SER A 411 9.64 -10.21 31.76
N ILE A 412 9.52 -11.00 30.70
CA ILE A 412 10.50 -12.04 30.31
C ILE A 412 11.26 -11.71 29.01
N ASN A 413 11.02 -10.53 28.42
CA ASN A 413 11.65 -10.02 27.20
C ASN A 413 11.52 -10.94 25.95
N ALA A 414 10.43 -11.71 25.86
CA ALA A 414 10.18 -12.72 24.81
C ALA A 414 8.93 -12.40 23.97
N ILE A 415 8.88 -12.90 22.73
CA ILE A 415 7.71 -12.73 21.84
C ILE A 415 6.52 -13.53 22.36
N SER A 416 5.32 -12.98 22.26
CA SER A 416 4.09 -13.69 22.64
C SER A 416 3.83 -14.86 21.69
N SER A 417 3.52 -16.04 22.21
CA SER A 417 3.30 -17.26 21.41
C SER A 417 2.16 -17.08 20.40
N PHE A 418 1.11 -16.37 20.81
CA PHE A 418 -0.07 -16.05 20.02
C PHE A 418 0.17 -14.96 18.96
N SER A 419 1.23 -14.14 19.07
CA SER A 419 1.40 -12.97 18.20
C SER A 419 1.48 -13.40 16.72
N GLY A 420 0.59 -12.85 15.90
CA GLY A 420 0.57 -13.09 14.45
C GLY A 420 1.89 -12.69 13.81
N ARG A 421 2.43 -13.58 12.97
CA ARG A 421 3.75 -13.47 12.33
C ARG A 421 3.61 -13.38 10.82
N GLY A 422 4.37 -12.49 10.18
CA GLY A 422 4.41 -12.37 8.73
C GLY A 422 5.27 -13.46 8.09
N ASP A 423 5.97 -13.11 7.02
CA ASP A 423 6.84 -14.02 6.29
C ASP A 423 7.90 -13.18 5.55
N ARG A 424 9.18 -13.44 5.82
CA ARG A 424 10.31 -12.70 5.23
C ARG A 424 10.49 -12.91 3.73
N ARG A 425 9.72 -13.83 3.13
CA ARG A 425 9.62 -14.04 1.68
C ARG A 425 8.63 -13.06 1.01
N LEU A 426 7.82 -12.34 1.79
CA LEU A 426 6.91 -11.31 1.29
C LEU A 426 7.61 -9.93 1.27
N LYS A 427 7.23 -9.09 0.31
CA LYS A 427 7.87 -7.78 0.04
C LYS A 427 7.67 -6.72 1.14
N VAL A 428 6.71 -6.93 2.03
CA VAL A 428 6.41 -6.07 3.17
C VAL A 428 6.50 -6.93 4.42
N ILE A 429 7.46 -6.63 5.30
CA ILE A 429 7.60 -7.33 6.57
C ILE A 429 6.46 -6.92 7.51
N LYS A 430 5.88 -7.92 8.18
CA LYS A 430 4.78 -7.80 9.13
C LYS A 430 5.06 -8.75 10.32
N PRO A 431 4.73 -8.42 11.58
CA PRO A 431 4.26 -7.11 12.02
C PRO A 431 5.31 -6.02 11.74
N ASP A 432 4.90 -4.77 11.62
CA ASP A 432 5.87 -3.69 11.37
C ASP A 432 6.75 -3.47 12.62
N ILE A 433 6.16 -3.50 13.81
CA ILE A 433 6.86 -3.36 15.12
C ILE A 433 6.21 -4.29 16.17
N VAL A 434 6.85 -4.48 17.32
CA VAL A 434 6.18 -5.08 18.50
C VAL A 434 6.13 -4.13 19.69
N ALA A 435 5.09 -4.28 20.52
CA ALA A 435 4.91 -3.53 21.77
C ALA A 435 4.45 -4.48 22.90
N PRO A 436 4.49 -4.05 24.17
CA PRO A 436 4.05 -4.88 25.29
C PRO A 436 2.57 -5.26 25.15
N GLY A 437 2.26 -6.56 25.17
CA GLY A 437 0.91 -7.07 24.93
C GLY A 437 0.51 -8.28 25.79
N GLU A 438 1.27 -8.60 26.84
CA GLU A 438 0.90 -9.61 27.84
C GLU A 438 0.77 -9.00 29.23
N ASN A 439 -0.31 -9.36 29.92
CA ASN A 439 -0.66 -8.93 31.27
C ASN A 439 -0.63 -7.40 31.45
N ILE A 440 -1.10 -6.69 30.42
CA ILE A 440 -1.16 -5.23 30.40
C ILE A 440 -2.36 -4.78 31.22
N VAL A 441 -2.11 -4.04 32.31
CA VAL A 441 -3.18 -3.51 33.17
C VAL A 441 -3.69 -2.19 32.59
N SER A 442 -5.00 -2.09 32.41
CA SER A 442 -5.71 -0.89 31.94
C SER A 442 -7.13 -0.87 32.52
N SER A 443 -7.92 0.13 32.14
CA SER A 443 -9.32 0.30 32.53
C SER A 443 -10.21 -0.85 32.04
N LEU A 444 -11.21 -1.19 32.83
CA LEU A 444 -12.33 -2.07 32.50
C LEU A 444 -13.65 -1.33 32.79
N PRO A 445 -14.80 -1.78 32.27
CA PRO A 445 -16.10 -1.17 32.56
C PRO A 445 -16.41 -1.08 34.06
N PHE A 446 -17.29 -0.15 34.41
CA PHE A 446 -17.75 0.14 35.77
C PHE A 446 -16.64 0.70 36.69
N GLY A 447 -15.66 1.40 36.13
CA GLY A 447 -14.57 2.03 36.90
C GLY A 447 -13.45 1.08 37.36
N GLY A 448 -13.45 -0.17 36.90
CA GLY A 448 -12.47 -1.18 37.30
C GLY A 448 -11.13 -1.10 36.54
N PHE A 449 -10.14 -1.85 37.00
CA PHE A 449 -8.87 -2.07 36.29
C PHE A 449 -8.58 -3.58 36.21
N GLY A 450 -7.89 -4.02 35.15
CA GLY A 450 -7.50 -5.42 35.02
C GLY A 450 -6.46 -5.69 33.94
N ALA A 451 -5.80 -6.84 34.04
CA ALA A 451 -4.77 -7.29 33.12
C ALA A 451 -5.38 -8.06 31.93
N LEU A 452 -5.09 -7.65 30.69
CA LEU A 452 -5.42 -8.40 29.49
C LEU A 452 -4.16 -8.72 28.67
N SER A 453 -4.26 -9.73 27.81
CA SER A 453 -3.19 -10.22 26.95
C SER A 453 -3.68 -10.40 25.52
N GLY A 454 -2.97 -9.84 24.55
CA GLY A 454 -3.32 -9.87 23.13
C GLY A 454 -2.57 -8.81 22.33
N THR A 455 -2.48 -8.99 21.01
CA THR A 455 -1.96 -7.95 20.11
C THR A 455 -2.80 -6.66 20.16
N SER A 456 -4.08 -6.77 20.56
CA SER A 456 -4.98 -5.68 20.93
C SER A 456 -4.46 -4.76 22.04
N MET A 457 -3.61 -5.24 22.96
CA MET A 457 -3.00 -4.43 24.02
C MET A 457 -1.67 -3.83 23.58
N ALA A 458 -1.00 -4.45 22.60
CA ALA A 458 0.22 -3.93 21.99
C ALA A 458 -0.07 -2.73 21.05
N ALA A 459 -1.12 -2.81 20.22
CA ALA A 459 -1.52 -1.74 19.31
C ALA A 459 -1.68 -0.34 19.98
N PRO A 460 -2.43 -0.17 21.09
CA PRO A 460 -2.64 1.14 21.70
C PRO A 460 -1.37 1.74 22.33
N HIS A 461 -0.34 0.94 22.64
CA HIS A 461 0.98 1.48 23.01
C HIS A 461 1.59 2.30 21.87
N VAL A 462 1.47 1.82 20.63
CA VAL A 462 1.91 2.54 19.42
C VAL A 462 0.95 3.69 19.11
N THR A 463 -0.36 3.51 19.26
CA THR A 463 -1.38 4.56 19.02
C THR A 463 -1.15 5.79 19.90
N GLY A 464 -1.00 5.62 21.22
CA GLY A 464 -0.71 6.72 22.12
C GLY A 464 0.65 7.37 21.84
N SER A 465 1.65 6.56 21.51
CA SER A 465 2.99 7.05 21.11
C SER A 465 2.96 7.89 19.84
N ALA A 466 2.19 7.49 18.84
CA ALA A 466 1.99 8.23 17.61
C ALA A 466 1.28 9.57 17.87
N ALA A 467 0.33 9.62 18.81
CA ALA A 467 -0.32 10.88 19.19
C ALA A 467 0.65 11.88 19.85
N LEU A 468 1.58 11.43 20.70
CA LEU A 468 2.65 12.30 21.25
C LEU A 468 3.54 12.89 20.14
N LEU A 469 3.84 12.13 19.09
CA LEU A 469 4.67 12.56 17.97
C LEU A 469 3.91 13.44 16.97
N MET A 470 2.62 13.18 16.75
CA MET A 470 1.75 14.07 15.97
C MET A 470 1.56 15.43 16.65
N GLN A 471 1.53 15.51 17.99
CA GLN A 471 1.59 16.79 18.68
C GLN A 471 2.88 17.53 18.29
N TRP A 472 4.04 16.92 18.55
CA TRP A 472 5.34 17.54 18.30
C TRP A 472 5.53 17.98 16.83
N GLY A 473 5.22 17.13 15.87
CA GLY A 473 5.39 17.45 14.46
C GLY A 473 4.33 18.45 13.95
N ILE A 474 3.06 18.13 14.16
CA ILE A 474 1.95 18.74 13.42
C ILE A 474 1.26 19.87 14.20
N VAL A 475 1.13 19.73 15.52
CA VAL A 475 0.46 20.74 16.38
C VAL A 475 1.45 21.81 16.82
N ASP A 476 2.64 21.40 17.27
CA ASP A 476 3.72 22.30 17.69
C ASP A 476 4.56 22.81 16.49
N GLY A 477 4.30 22.28 15.28
CA GLY A 477 4.85 22.77 14.01
C GLY A 477 6.29 22.37 13.67
N ASN A 478 6.87 21.36 14.33
CA ASN A 478 8.26 20.94 14.09
C ASN A 478 8.44 20.04 12.84
N ASP A 479 7.36 19.41 12.35
CA ASP A 479 7.32 18.58 11.13
C ASP A 479 5.83 18.39 10.71
N PRO A 480 5.27 19.31 9.90
CA PRO A 480 3.84 19.29 9.51
C PRO A 480 3.39 18.00 8.80
N PHE A 481 4.34 17.25 8.22
CA PHE A 481 4.08 16.03 7.45
C PHE A 481 4.29 14.74 8.26
N LEU A 482 4.42 14.85 9.60
CA LEU A 482 4.71 13.72 10.49
C LEU A 482 3.48 12.82 10.78
N TYR A 483 2.95 12.21 9.74
CA TYR A 483 1.89 11.19 9.79
C TYR A 483 2.20 10.08 8.76
N GLY A 484 1.24 9.16 8.51
CA GLY A 484 1.34 8.15 7.45
C GLY A 484 2.67 7.37 7.43
N GLN A 485 3.32 7.30 6.27
CA GLN A 485 4.61 6.60 6.13
C GLN A 485 5.78 7.27 6.86
N ARG A 486 5.79 8.61 6.99
CA ARG A 486 6.87 9.34 7.66
C ARG A 486 6.90 9.04 9.16
N LEU A 487 5.76 9.14 9.84
CA LEU A 487 5.63 8.78 11.25
C LEU A 487 5.85 7.27 11.49
N LYS A 488 5.34 6.41 10.60
CA LYS A 488 5.62 4.97 10.63
C LYS A 488 7.14 4.72 10.57
N ALA A 489 7.84 5.25 9.57
CA ALA A 489 9.29 5.06 9.41
C ALA A 489 10.10 5.58 10.61
N MET A 490 9.70 6.71 11.21
CA MET A 490 10.32 7.24 12.43
C MET A 490 10.22 6.26 13.61
N LEU A 491 9.03 5.70 13.86
CA LEU A 491 8.79 4.69 14.89
C LEU A 491 9.57 3.40 14.62
N LEU A 492 9.54 2.90 13.38
CA LEU A 492 10.27 1.69 12.98
C LEU A 492 11.79 1.84 13.10
N ARG A 493 12.32 3.06 12.95
CA ARG A 493 13.75 3.34 13.05
C ARG A 493 14.28 3.29 14.47
N GLU A 494 13.65 4.02 15.37
CA GLU A 494 14.11 4.15 16.75
C GLU A 494 13.83 2.88 17.59
N ALA A 495 13.00 1.98 17.08
CA ALA A 495 12.71 0.66 17.64
C ALA A 495 13.97 -0.06 18.20
N ARG A 496 13.83 -0.62 19.39
CA ARG A 496 14.91 -1.29 20.12
C ARG A 496 15.17 -2.68 19.54
N ARG A 497 16.46 -2.98 19.30
CA ARG A 497 17.00 -4.21 18.71
C ARG A 497 18.05 -4.78 19.65
N ASP A 498 17.63 -5.12 20.86
CA ASP A 498 18.46 -5.56 21.99
C ASP A 498 18.68 -7.09 22.03
N ILE A 499 18.00 -7.85 21.17
CA ILE A 499 18.11 -9.32 21.11
C ILE A 499 19.14 -9.72 20.06
N GLY A 500 20.41 -9.81 20.46
CA GLY A 500 21.57 -9.96 19.57
C GLY A 500 21.69 -11.27 18.75
N PHE A 501 20.69 -12.15 18.79
CA PHE A 501 20.60 -13.33 17.92
C PHE A 501 19.48 -13.22 16.86
N ILE A 502 18.76 -12.10 16.82
CA ILE A 502 17.69 -11.85 15.85
C ILE A 502 18.21 -10.92 14.75
N ASN A 503 18.15 -11.40 13.51
CA ASN A 503 18.43 -10.61 12.33
C ASN A 503 17.17 -9.81 11.97
N TYR A 504 17.08 -8.55 12.39
CA TYR A 504 15.99 -7.65 12.03
C TYR A 504 16.11 -7.21 10.55
N PRO A 505 14.99 -6.89 9.84
CA PRO A 505 13.61 -7.08 10.27
C PRO A 505 13.19 -8.56 10.21
N ASP A 506 12.27 -8.96 11.09
CA ASP A 506 11.97 -10.35 11.42
C ASP A 506 10.46 -10.68 11.30
N GLU A 507 10.08 -11.93 10.99
CA GLU A 507 8.66 -12.31 10.81
C GLU A 507 7.81 -12.21 12.09
N ALA A 508 8.43 -12.23 13.26
CA ALA A 508 7.74 -12.15 14.55
C ALA A 508 7.98 -10.81 15.25
N TRP A 509 9.21 -10.28 15.18
CA TRP A 509 9.61 -9.05 15.87
C TRP A 509 9.53 -7.78 15.02
N GLY A 510 9.24 -7.89 13.72
CA GLY A 510 9.21 -6.74 12.80
C GLY A 510 10.56 -6.03 12.77
N TYR A 511 10.54 -4.70 12.79
CA TYR A 511 11.76 -3.87 12.88
C TYR A 511 12.30 -3.68 14.31
N GLY A 512 11.69 -4.27 15.33
CA GLY A 512 12.11 -4.17 16.74
C GLY A 512 10.96 -3.90 17.70
N LYS A 513 11.30 -3.61 18.97
CA LYS A 513 10.35 -3.20 20.02
C LYS A 513 10.13 -1.69 19.96
N LEU A 514 8.90 -1.22 20.16
CA LEU A 514 8.58 0.21 20.35
C LEU A 514 9.47 0.82 21.43
N ASP A 515 10.20 1.90 21.10
CA ASP A 515 11.09 2.61 22.02
C ASP A 515 11.15 4.12 21.73
N LEU A 516 10.46 4.93 22.53
CA LEU A 516 10.49 6.39 22.37
C LEU A 516 11.75 7.04 22.92
N SER A 517 12.52 6.36 23.78
CA SER A 517 13.68 6.96 24.46
C SER A 517 14.82 7.37 23.52
N ARG A 518 14.80 6.87 22.28
CA ARG A 518 15.83 7.08 21.24
C ARG A 518 15.47 8.18 20.24
N ILE A 519 14.18 8.55 20.14
CA ILE A 519 13.71 9.72 19.39
C ILE A 519 14.37 11.00 19.93
N ASN A 520 14.66 11.97 19.05
CA ASN A 520 15.22 13.27 19.43
C ASN A 520 14.33 14.40 18.88
N THR A 521 13.71 15.17 19.77
CA THR A 521 12.68 16.19 19.47
C THR A 521 13.24 17.61 19.29
N ARG A 522 14.48 17.73 18.80
CA ARG A 522 15.09 19.05 18.53
C ARG A 522 14.38 19.73 17.36
N THR A 523 13.78 20.89 17.65
CA THR A 523 13.28 21.83 16.65
C THR A 523 14.37 22.19 15.64
N LEU A 524 14.01 22.14 14.36
CA LEU A 524 14.85 22.51 13.23
C LEU A 524 14.20 23.70 12.53
N ASN A 525 14.95 24.79 12.33
CA ASN A 525 14.50 25.90 11.51
C ASN A 525 14.70 25.49 10.03
N GLU A 526 13.68 24.87 9.43
CA GLU A 526 13.68 24.51 8.00
C GLU A 526 13.92 25.78 7.15
N THR A 527 15.16 25.94 6.69
CA THR A 527 15.59 27.12 5.93
C THR A 527 15.53 26.78 4.45
N TYR A 528 14.31 26.63 3.93
CA TYR A 528 14.07 26.38 2.51
C TYR A 528 14.80 27.42 1.66
N ARG A 529 15.66 26.94 0.74
CA ARG A 529 16.41 27.82 -0.13
C ARG A 529 15.56 28.24 -1.33
N LYS A 530 15.64 29.52 -1.69
CA LYS A 530 15.09 30.03 -2.95
C LYS A 530 15.75 29.36 -4.15
N GLU A 531 15.03 28.42 -4.75
CA GLU A 531 15.37 27.76 -6.01
C GLU A 531 14.34 28.18 -7.08
N ASN A 532 14.80 28.53 -8.28
CA ASN A 532 14.03 29.26 -9.31
C ASN A 532 12.88 28.50 -9.99
N THR A 533 12.37 27.41 -9.40
CA THR A 533 11.22 26.67 -9.92
C THR A 533 9.92 27.28 -9.44
N GLN A 534 9.10 27.80 -10.35
CA GLN A 534 7.80 28.39 -10.00
C GLN A 534 6.67 27.36 -9.91
N GLU A 535 6.89 26.07 -10.12
CA GLU A 535 5.82 25.06 -10.32
C GLU A 535 5.96 23.89 -9.34
N PHE A 536 4.89 23.60 -8.59
CA PHE A 536 4.82 22.51 -7.63
C PHE A 536 3.52 21.73 -7.75
N ILE A 537 3.59 20.40 -7.63
CA ILE A 537 2.44 19.51 -7.51
C ILE A 537 2.11 19.40 -6.02
N ILE A 538 0.87 19.70 -5.64
CA ILE A 538 0.39 19.61 -4.26
C ILE A 538 -0.61 18.46 -4.10
N MET A 539 -0.61 17.85 -2.93
CA MET A 539 -1.74 17.09 -2.40
C MET A 539 -2.53 18.00 -1.46
N TYR A 540 -3.86 17.90 -1.48
CA TYR A 540 -4.71 18.75 -0.66
C TYR A 540 -5.98 18.05 -0.17
N GLU A 541 -6.60 18.61 0.86
CA GLU A 541 -8.00 18.36 1.25
C GLU A 541 -8.72 19.70 1.54
N GLY A 542 -10.06 19.72 1.52
CA GLY A 542 -10.84 20.94 1.75
C GLY A 542 -10.92 21.89 0.54
N ASP A 543 -11.27 23.16 0.79
CA ASP A 543 -11.33 24.21 -0.24
C ASP A 543 -9.96 24.88 -0.42
N ILE A 544 -9.09 24.18 -1.15
CA ILE A 544 -7.75 24.66 -1.49
C ILE A 544 -7.77 25.94 -2.35
N ILE A 545 -8.87 26.24 -3.07
CA ILE A 545 -8.95 27.42 -3.94
C ILE A 545 -9.07 28.66 -3.06
N SER A 546 -9.97 28.67 -2.08
CA SER A 546 -10.06 29.77 -1.12
C SER A 546 -8.76 29.91 -0.32
N ALA A 547 -8.21 28.80 0.19
CA ALA A 547 -7.00 28.80 1.01
C ALA A 547 -5.73 29.30 0.28
N LEU A 548 -5.55 28.98 -1.01
CA LEU A 548 -4.44 29.50 -1.82
C LEU A 548 -4.63 30.99 -2.14
N ASN A 549 -5.86 31.42 -2.46
CA ASN A 549 -6.15 32.84 -2.71
C ASN A 549 -5.89 33.73 -1.48
N GLU A 550 -6.20 33.27 -0.26
CA GLU A 550 -5.87 33.99 0.99
C GLU A 550 -4.36 34.22 1.19
N LYS A 551 -3.51 33.38 0.59
CA LYS A 551 -2.04 33.54 0.59
C LYS A 551 -1.50 34.32 -0.61
N GLY A 552 -2.36 34.77 -1.52
CA GLY A 552 -1.97 35.44 -2.76
C GLY A 552 -1.44 34.50 -3.84
N ILE A 553 -1.85 33.23 -3.82
CA ILE A 553 -1.57 32.24 -4.88
C ILE A 553 -2.84 32.09 -5.73
N ASP A 554 -2.93 32.87 -6.80
CA ASP A 554 -4.09 32.93 -7.71
C ASP A 554 -4.00 31.90 -8.85
N LYS A 555 -2.78 31.61 -9.32
CA LYS A 555 -2.51 30.74 -10.46
C LYS A 555 -2.43 29.27 -10.06
N VAL A 556 -3.59 28.63 -10.04
CA VAL A 556 -3.79 27.24 -9.60
C VAL A 556 -4.46 26.40 -10.69
N GLN A 557 -3.97 25.18 -10.90
CA GLN A 557 -4.55 24.19 -11.79
C GLN A 557 -5.00 22.97 -10.99
N ILE A 558 -6.31 22.82 -10.75
CA ILE A 558 -6.87 21.63 -10.11
C ILE A 558 -6.76 20.43 -11.07
N ILE A 559 -6.22 19.31 -10.57
CA ILE A 559 -6.17 18.05 -11.31
C ILE A 559 -7.43 17.23 -10.98
N ASP A 560 -7.64 16.94 -9.70
CA ASP A 560 -8.81 16.25 -9.16
C ASP A 560 -9.06 16.68 -7.69
N ARG A 561 -9.86 15.91 -6.95
CA ARG A 561 -10.20 16.13 -5.53
C ARG A 561 -9.05 15.93 -4.52
N LYS A 562 -7.89 15.42 -4.95
CA LYS A 562 -6.71 15.10 -4.11
C LYS A 562 -5.49 15.92 -4.55
N TYR A 563 -5.37 16.26 -5.84
CA TYR A 563 -4.17 16.84 -6.43
C TYR A 563 -4.42 18.15 -7.18
N ALA A 564 -3.47 19.08 -7.09
CA ALA A 564 -3.41 20.30 -7.89
C ALA A 564 -1.97 20.67 -8.25
N ILE A 565 -1.79 21.59 -9.19
CA ILE A 565 -0.51 22.24 -9.49
C ILE A 565 -0.63 23.72 -9.14
N VAL A 566 0.32 24.23 -8.37
CA VAL A 566 0.38 25.64 -7.97
C VAL A 566 1.57 26.32 -8.65
N TYR A 567 1.37 27.58 -9.05
CA TYR A 567 2.40 28.40 -9.66
C TYR A 567 2.77 29.56 -8.71
N LEU A 568 4.00 29.53 -8.20
CA LEU A 568 4.52 30.49 -7.22
C LEU A 568 5.30 31.61 -7.93
N ASP A 569 4.56 32.65 -8.35
CA ASP A 569 5.12 33.83 -9.02
C ASP A 569 5.82 34.78 -8.01
N GLY A 570 7.07 34.44 -7.64
CA GLY A 570 7.94 35.25 -6.77
C GLY A 570 7.79 34.99 -5.26
N LEU A 571 6.82 34.16 -4.88
CA LEU A 571 6.63 33.65 -3.52
C LEU A 571 7.65 32.55 -3.19
N ASP A 572 7.94 32.37 -1.90
CA ASP A 572 8.80 31.30 -1.40
C ASP A 572 7.99 30.02 -1.16
N VAL A 573 8.54 28.84 -1.46
CA VAL A 573 7.83 27.55 -1.35
C VAL A 573 7.36 27.25 0.09
N SER A 574 8.08 27.76 1.08
CA SER A 574 7.70 27.65 2.51
C SER A 574 6.32 28.23 2.84
N ILE A 575 5.73 29.07 1.97
CA ILE A 575 4.35 29.55 2.12
C ILE A 575 3.34 28.39 2.16
N LEU A 576 3.61 27.29 1.45
CA LEU A 576 2.74 26.11 1.39
C LEU A 576 2.66 25.38 2.74
N ASN A 577 3.73 25.41 3.56
CA ASN A 577 3.72 24.89 4.94
C ASN A 577 2.74 25.68 5.84
N THR A 578 2.26 26.86 5.41
CA THR A 578 1.34 27.72 6.19
C THR A 578 -0.14 27.53 5.84
N ILE A 579 -0.47 26.55 4.99
CA ILE A 579 -1.80 26.31 4.44
C ILE A 579 -2.30 24.94 4.95
N PRO A 580 -3.22 24.88 5.94
CA PRO A 580 -3.69 23.62 6.53
C PRO A 580 -4.26 22.61 5.51
N GLU A 581 -4.80 23.12 4.41
CA GLU A 581 -5.37 22.37 3.29
C GLU A 581 -4.30 21.65 2.46
N VAL A 582 -3.03 22.12 2.45
CA VAL A 582 -1.92 21.49 1.72
C VAL A 582 -1.34 20.36 2.57
N THR A 583 -1.63 19.12 2.16
CA THR A 583 -1.18 17.91 2.87
C THR A 583 0.20 17.43 2.41
N TYR A 584 0.62 17.74 1.18
CA TYR A 584 1.99 17.51 0.71
C TYR A 584 2.31 18.37 -0.52
N TYR A 585 3.59 18.56 -0.84
CA TYR A 585 3.99 19.09 -2.15
C TYR A 585 5.35 18.54 -2.61
N LYS A 586 5.52 18.45 -3.93
CA LYS A 586 6.77 18.04 -4.58
C LYS A 586 6.93 18.78 -5.92
N ARG A 587 8.17 18.90 -6.41
CA ARG A 587 8.41 19.37 -7.78
C ARG A 587 8.00 18.32 -8.81
N PRO A 588 7.62 18.73 -10.03
CA PRO A 588 7.56 17.83 -11.17
C PRO A 588 8.93 17.20 -11.47
N PHE A 589 8.95 15.91 -11.79
CA PHE A 589 10.16 15.23 -12.31
C PHE A 589 10.38 15.56 -13.79
N ARG A 590 11.62 15.47 -14.26
CA ARG A 590 11.99 15.50 -15.68
C ARG A 590 11.81 14.10 -16.26
N MET A 591 11.05 13.97 -17.35
CA MET A 591 10.80 12.69 -18.03
C MET A 591 11.19 12.78 -19.51
N VAL A 592 11.65 11.67 -20.06
CA VAL A 592 12.19 11.61 -21.44
C VAL A 592 11.52 10.51 -22.27
N PRO A 593 11.43 10.67 -23.61
CA PRO A 593 11.08 9.60 -24.54
C PRO A 593 12.01 8.39 -24.46
N LEU A 594 11.46 7.17 -24.54
CA LEU A 594 12.18 5.92 -24.27
C LEU A 594 12.56 5.16 -25.57
N ILE A 595 13.36 5.82 -26.40
CA ILE A 595 13.64 5.45 -27.80
C ILE A 595 15.12 5.54 -28.25
N ASP A 596 15.49 4.64 -29.15
CA ASP A 596 16.73 4.53 -29.96
C ASP A 596 16.30 4.15 -31.43
N THR A 597 17.17 4.07 -32.48
CA THR A 597 16.69 4.00 -33.91
C THR A 597 17.22 2.82 -34.79
N SER A 598 16.35 1.95 -35.38
CA SER A 598 16.65 0.89 -36.41
C SER A 598 15.36 0.12 -36.94
N VAL A 599 15.37 -1.01 -37.71
CA VAL A 599 14.33 -1.40 -38.77
C VAL A 599 13.48 -2.76 -38.76
N ASP A 600 12.10 -2.71 -38.84
CA ASP A 600 10.95 -3.70 -38.89
C ASP A 600 10.86 -4.84 -37.79
N LYS A 601 9.78 -5.59 -37.41
CA LYS A 601 8.28 -5.62 -37.58
C LYS A 601 7.51 -6.52 -36.52
N VAL A 602 6.15 -6.54 -36.44
CA VAL A 602 5.31 -7.43 -35.55
C VAL A 602 4.02 -7.96 -36.21
N GLY A 603 3.53 -9.15 -35.81
CA GLY A 603 2.36 -9.84 -36.39
C GLY A 603 0.99 -9.64 -35.70
N GLY A 604 0.44 -8.42 -35.68
CA GLY A 604 -0.93 -8.16 -35.18
C GLY A 604 -2.07 -8.65 -36.09
N THR A 605 -1.78 -8.88 -37.38
CA THR A 605 -2.75 -9.09 -38.48
C THR A 605 -3.62 -10.35 -38.38
N PHE A 606 -3.33 -11.27 -37.46
CA PHE A 606 -4.12 -12.49 -37.26
C PHE A 606 -5.59 -12.20 -36.92
N PHE A 607 -5.86 -11.15 -36.14
CA PHE A 607 -7.22 -10.84 -35.66
C PHE A 607 -8.05 -10.02 -36.64
N HIS A 608 -7.43 -9.16 -37.47
CA HIS A 608 -8.13 -8.28 -38.41
C HIS A 608 -9.02 -9.07 -39.40
N ASN A 609 -8.59 -10.30 -39.75
CA ASN A 609 -9.23 -11.14 -40.76
C ASN A 609 -9.73 -12.49 -40.19
N HIS A 610 -9.84 -12.65 -38.86
CA HIS A 610 -10.23 -13.93 -38.26
C HIS A 610 -11.74 -14.19 -38.42
N PRO A 611 -12.17 -15.28 -39.10
CA PRO A 611 -13.56 -15.44 -39.56
C PRO A 611 -14.62 -15.62 -38.47
N TYR A 612 -14.21 -15.79 -37.20
CA TYR A 612 -15.11 -15.95 -36.05
C TYR A 612 -14.92 -14.89 -34.96
N ILE A 613 -13.81 -14.12 -35.00
CA ILE A 613 -13.49 -13.10 -33.99
C ILE A 613 -12.69 -11.98 -34.69
N PRO A 614 -13.30 -11.22 -35.63
CA PRO A 614 -12.65 -10.06 -36.21
C PRO A 614 -12.51 -8.99 -35.11
N LEU A 615 -11.28 -8.54 -34.87
CA LEU A 615 -10.98 -7.46 -33.93
C LEU A 615 -10.07 -6.46 -34.63
N THR A 616 -10.37 -5.17 -34.46
CA THR A 616 -9.68 -4.04 -35.09
C THR A 616 -9.42 -2.88 -34.13
N GLY A 617 -9.88 -2.98 -32.88
CA GLY A 617 -9.81 -1.95 -31.84
C GLY A 617 -10.99 -0.98 -31.87
N ARG A 618 -12.03 -1.26 -32.66
CA ARG A 618 -13.14 -0.35 -32.89
C ARG A 618 -13.84 0.03 -31.59
N GLY A 619 -14.21 1.30 -31.46
CA GLY A 619 -14.92 1.82 -30.29
C GLY A 619 -14.08 1.87 -29.00
N ILE A 620 -12.75 1.73 -29.11
CA ILE A 620 -11.80 1.86 -28.02
C ILE A 620 -10.92 3.09 -28.29
N LEU A 621 -10.75 3.93 -27.28
CA LEU A 621 -9.87 5.09 -27.33
C LEU A 621 -8.44 4.72 -26.92
N VAL A 622 -7.45 5.38 -27.50
CA VAL A 622 -6.06 5.32 -27.06
C VAL A 622 -5.51 6.73 -26.87
N ALA A 623 -4.95 7.00 -25.69
CA ALA A 623 -4.28 8.26 -25.37
C ALA A 623 -2.80 8.21 -25.78
N ILE A 624 -2.40 9.14 -26.65
CA ILE A 624 -1.01 9.44 -27.00
C ILE A 624 -0.64 10.74 -26.27
N ILE A 625 0.04 10.63 -25.14
CA ILE A 625 0.43 11.77 -24.29
C ILE A 625 1.94 11.95 -24.41
N ASP A 626 2.35 12.73 -25.41
CA ASP A 626 3.70 12.69 -25.97
C ASP A 626 4.03 14.00 -26.77
N SER A 627 4.74 13.94 -27.90
CA SER A 627 5.15 15.10 -28.71
C SER A 627 4.08 15.69 -29.65
N GLY A 628 2.89 15.08 -29.74
CA GLY A 628 1.80 15.49 -30.66
C GLY A 628 1.50 14.45 -31.75
N ILE A 629 0.88 14.86 -32.85
CA ILE A 629 0.63 14.00 -34.02
C ILE A 629 0.64 14.76 -35.35
N ASP A 630 1.19 14.16 -36.42
CA ASP A 630 0.85 14.55 -37.79
C ASP A 630 -0.56 14.05 -38.16
N TYR A 631 -1.59 14.81 -37.79
CA TYR A 631 -2.98 14.53 -38.15
C TYR A 631 -3.25 14.54 -39.66
N THR A 632 -2.31 15.03 -40.48
CA THR A 632 -2.41 15.00 -41.95
C THR A 632 -1.86 13.71 -42.57
N HIS A 633 -1.29 12.81 -41.77
CA HIS A 633 -0.77 11.53 -42.24
C HIS A 633 -1.92 10.57 -42.63
N PRO A 634 -1.96 10.02 -43.86
CA PRO A 634 -3.11 9.22 -44.35
C PRO A 634 -3.49 8.00 -43.49
N ASP A 635 -2.55 7.42 -42.76
CA ASP A 635 -2.81 6.33 -41.81
C ASP A 635 -3.71 6.74 -40.62
N PHE A 636 -4.01 8.03 -40.44
CA PHE A 636 -4.95 8.56 -39.44
C PHE A 636 -6.21 9.19 -40.06
N ILE A 637 -6.50 8.86 -41.32
CA ILE A 637 -7.67 9.34 -42.07
C ILE A 637 -8.49 8.13 -42.53
N TYR A 638 -9.81 8.18 -42.34
CA TYR A 638 -10.76 7.17 -42.81
C TYR A 638 -11.02 7.29 -44.31
N GLU A 639 -11.65 6.27 -44.89
CA GLU A 639 -11.94 6.16 -46.33
C GLU A 639 -12.91 7.24 -46.85
N ASP A 640 -13.60 7.97 -45.97
CA ASP A 640 -14.46 9.13 -46.30
C ASP A 640 -13.74 10.48 -46.17
N GLY A 641 -12.47 10.50 -45.75
CA GLY A 641 -11.66 11.70 -45.55
C GLY A 641 -11.72 12.31 -44.15
N THR A 642 -12.50 11.75 -43.22
CA THR A 642 -12.52 12.19 -41.81
C THR A 642 -11.34 11.64 -41.01
N SER A 643 -10.94 12.31 -39.93
CA SER A 643 -9.85 11.87 -39.06
C SER A 643 -10.32 10.88 -38.00
N LYS A 644 -9.46 9.90 -37.68
CA LYS A 644 -9.62 9.02 -36.51
C LYS A 644 -9.09 9.59 -35.19
N ILE A 645 -8.68 10.87 -35.20
CA ILE A 645 -8.23 11.60 -34.03
C ILE A 645 -9.43 12.37 -33.48
N VAL A 646 -9.95 11.94 -32.33
CA VAL A 646 -11.13 12.51 -31.65
C VAL A 646 -10.84 13.94 -31.18
N SER A 647 -9.63 14.17 -30.67
CA SER A 647 -9.19 15.48 -30.22
C SER A 647 -7.67 15.55 -30.07
N ILE A 648 -7.15 16.76 -30.18
CA ILE A 648 -5.75 17.10 -29.88
C ILE A 648 -5.77 18.23 -28.85
N TRP A 649 -5.18 18.02 -27.68
CA TRP A 649 -4.86 19.12 -26.77
C TRP A 649 -3.37 19.47 -26.89
N ASP A 650 -3.08 20.67 -27.40
CA ASP A 650 -1.71 21.15 -27.48
C ASP A 650 -1.40 22.06 -26.29
N GLN A 651 -0.52 21.60 -25.40
CA GLN A 651 -0.12 22.34 -24.21
C GLN A 651 0.86 23.49 -24.51
N THR A 652 1.46 23.55 -25.71
CA THR A 652 2.46 24.59 -26.05
C THR A 652 1.84 25.89 -26.56
N LEU A 653 0.55 25.87 -26.92
CA LEU A 653 -0.15 27.01 -27.52
C LEU A 653 -0.80 27.91 -26.47
N GLU A 654 -0.80 29.21 -26.73
CA GLU A 654 -1.56 30.20 -25.96
C GLU A 654 -2.96 30.42 -26.56
N GLY A 655 -3.98 30.37 -25.71
CA GLY A 655 -5.33 30.83 -26.03
C GLY A 655 -6.38 29.72 -26.21
N ASN A 656 -7.58 30.02 -25.70
CA ASN A 656 -8.75 29.13 -25.70
C ASN A 656 -8.54 27.78 -24.99
N PRO A 657 -8.09 27.76 -23.72
CA PRO A 657 -8.00 26.55 -22.92
C PRO A 657 -9.39 25.98 -22.61
N LEU A 658 -9.44 24.68 -22.32
CA LEU A 658 -10.64 23.99 -21.88
C LEU A 658 -11.17 24.51 -20.54
N ASP A 659 -12.47 24.37 -20.30
CA ASP A 659 -13.06 24.49 -18.97
C ASP A 659 -12.32 23.57 -17.97
N GLY A 660 -11.78 24.16 -16.89
CA GLY A 660 -10.98 23.44 -15.89
C GLY A 660 -9.51 23.25 -16.25
N PHE A 661 -8.99 23.93 -17.29
CA PHE A 661 -7.58 24.02 -17.65
C PHE A 661 -7.13 25.49 -17.78
N ILE A 662 -5.88 25.80 -17.41
CA ILE A 662 -5.36 27.19 -17.41
C ILE A 662 -4.41 27.53 -18.56
N PHE A 663 -4.07 26.57 -19.43
CA PHE A 663 -3.20 26.77 -20.61
C PHE A 663 -3.48 25.73 -21.71
N GLY A 664 -2.84 25.92 -22.87
CA GLY A 664 -3.01 25.05 -24.03
C GLY A 664 -4.30 25.30 -24.79
N LYS A 665 -4.51 24.53 -25.87
CA LYS A 665 -5.61 24.69 -26.82
C LYS A 665 -6.15 23.35 -27.29
N GLU A 666 -7.46 23.14 -27.21
CA GLU A 666 -8.15 21.96 -27.78
C GLU A 666 -8.38 22.17 -29.28
N PHE A 667 -8.20 21.11 -30.06
CA PHE A 667 -8.72 20.97 -31.42
C PHE A 667 -9.64 19.74 -31.45
N THR A 668 -10.91 19.93 -31.82
CA THR A 668 -11.90 18.84 -31.87
C THR A 668 -11.83 18.08 -33.21
N ASN A 669 -12.43 16.89 -33.28
CA ASN A 669 -12.52 16.12 -34.53
C ASN A 669 -13.13 16.94 -35.68
N GLU A 670 -14.15 17.77 -35.41
CA GLU A 670 -14.76 18.66 -36.41
C GLU A 670 -13.76 19.66 -36.98
N GLN A 671 -12.90 20.26 -36.14
CA GLN A 671 -11.87 21.22 -36.56
C GLN A 671 -10.71 20.52 -37.30
N ILE A 672 -10.36 19.30 -36.89
CA ILE A 672 -9.38 18.46 -37.60
C ILE A 672 -9.92 18.08 -38.98
N ASN A 673 -11.20 17.71 -39.09
CA ASN A 673 -11.86 17.41 -40.35
C ASN A 673 -11.97 18.66 -41.24
N GLU A 674 -12.33 19.82 -40.69
CA GLU A 674 -12.37 21.09 -41.42
C GLU A 674 -10.98 21.43 -42.00
N ALA A 675 -9.91 21.27 -41.21
CA ALA A 675 -8.54 21.45 -41.68
C ALA A 675 -8.13 20.45 -42.77
N LEU A 676 -8.57 19.19 -42.69
CA LEU A 676 -8.31 18.17 -43.73
C LEU A 676 -9.07 18.46 -45.03
N PHE A 677 -10.34 18.87 -44.95
CA PHE A 677 -11.17 19.15 -46.13
C PHE A 677 -10.84 20.49 -46.81
N THR A 678 -10.47 21.52 -46.04
CA THR A 678 -10.05 22.83 -46.59
C THR A 678 -8.57 22.86 -46.99
N ASN A 679 -7.75 21.97 -46.43
CA ASN A 679 -6.28 22.01 -46.44
C ASN A 679 -5.69 23.26 -45.74
N GLU A 680 -6.49 23.98 -44.93
CA GLU A 680 -6.01 25.02 -44.02
C GLU A 680 -5.51 24.35 -42.73
N ARG A 681 -4.19 24.35 -42.52
CA ARG A 681 -3.59 23.61 -41.39
C ARG A 681 -3.92 24.24 -40.04
N LEU A 682 -4.37 23.40 -39.10
CA LEU A 682 -4.34 23.70 -37.67
C LEU A 682 -2.94 24.12 -37.23
N ASP A 683 -2.89 24.93 -36.18
CA ASP A 683 -1.67 25.42 -35.53
C ASP A 683 -1.00 24.35 -34.64
N HIS A 684 -1.11 23.08 -35.03
CA HIS A 684 -0.56 21.91 -34.33
C HIS A 684 0.41 21.15 -35.24
N ARG A 685 1.52 20.67 -34.66
CA ARG A 685 2.55 19.86 -35.33
C ARG A 685 3.20 18.89 -34.35
N ASP A 686 3.65 17.75 -34.85
CA ASP A 686 4.60 16.88 -34.14
C ASP A 686 6.02 17.10 -34.70
N ASP A 687 6.75 18.01 -34.06
CA ASP A 687 8.10 18.39 -34.47
C ASP A 687 9.16 17.34 -34.06
N THR A 688 8.80 16.42 -33.17
CA THR A 688 9.68 15.38 -32.58
C THR A 688 9.34 13.97 -33.06
N TRP A 689 8.32 13.80 -33.92
CA TRP A 689 7.81 12.58 -34.56
C TRP A 689 7.43 11.39 -33.65
N HIS A 690 7.73 11.42 -32.34
CA HIS A 690 7.58 10.30 -31.41
C HIS A 690 6.10 9.96 -31.15
N GLY A 691 5.23 10.95 -30.92
CA GLY A 691 3.79 10.74 -30.81
C GLY A 691 3.16 10.19 -32.11
N THR A 692 3.57 10.72 -33.27
CA THR A 692 3.20 10.21 -34.59
C THR A 692 3.61 8.75 -34.78
N MET A 693 4.81 8.36 -34.36
CA MET A 693 5.29 6.98 -34.41
C MET A 693 4.43 6.06 -33.53
N LEU A 694 4.09 6.47 -32.31
CA LEU A 694 3.32 5.65 -31.37
C LEU A 694 1.91 5.37 -31.92
N ALA A 695 1.25 6.40 -32.45
CA ALA A 695 -0.06 6.27 -33.09
C ALA A 695 -0.02 5.29 -34.27
N GLY A 696 1.02 5.31 -35.11
CA GLY A 696 1.20 4.37 -36.22
C GLY A 696 1.27 2.91 -35.78
N ILE A 697 2.10 2.60 -34.78
CA ILE A 697 2.24 1.24 -34.22
C ILE A 697 0.90 0.75 -33.66
N ILE A 698 0.25 1.61 -32.87
CA ILE A 698 -0.99 1.27 -32.17
C ILE A 698 -2.12 1.03 -33.18
N GLY A 699 -2.28 1.91 -34.17
CA GLY A 699 -3.48 1.91 -35.01
C GLY A 699 -3.38 2.70 -36.30
N GLY A 700 -2.20 2.83 -36.92
CA GLY A 700 -2.09 3.33 -38.28
C GLY A 700 -2.88 2.44 -39.27
N ARG A 701 -3.65 3.05 -40.17
CA ARG A 701 -4.50 2.32 -41.14
C ARG A 701 -3.73 1.72 -42.33
N GLY A 702 -2.44 2.02 -42.51
CA GLY A 702 -1.68 1.62 -43.70
C GLY A 702 -2.14 2.36 -44.96
N GLY A 703 -2.60 3.61 -44.83
CA GLY A 703 -3.15 4.43 -45.91
C GLY A 703 -2.10 4.85 -46.95
N LEU A 704 -0.85 5.07 -46.54
CA LEU A 704 0.28 5.18 -47.48
C LEU A 704 0.84 3.82 -47.91
N ASN A 705 0.82 2.81 -47.04
CA ASN A 705 1.28 1.47 -47.35
C ASN A 705 0.60 0.40 -46.48
N SER A 706 -0.21 -0.47 -47.11
CA SER A 706 -0.95 -1.54 -46.44
C SER A 706 -0.08 -2.66 -45.83
N ASN A 707 1.24 -2.58 -45.95
CA ASN A 707 2.19 -3.43 -45.22
C ASN A 707 2.56 -2.89 -43.83
N TYR A 708 2.12 -1.68 -43.46
CA TYR A 708 2.43 -1.00 -42.19
C TYR A 708 1.17 -0.64 -41.39
N VAL A 709 0.14 -1.48 -41.47
CA VAL A 709 -1.05 -1.41 -40.61
C VAL A 709 -0.67 -1.69 -39.16
N GLY A 710 -1.11 -0.84 -38.24
CA GLY A 710 -0.92 -0.99 -36.79
C GLY A 710 -1.71 -2.15 -36.19
N VAL A 711 -1.54 -2.38 -34.88
CA VAL A 711 -2.19 -3.53 -34.19
C VAL A 711 -3.72 -3.38 -34.13
N ALA A 712 -4.23 -2.16 -33.95
CA ALA A 712 -5.65 -1.82 -33.77
C ALA A 712 -6.08 -0.67 -34.72
N PRO A 713 -6.22 -0.94 -36.05
CA PRO A 713 -6.43 0.10 -37.07
C PRO A 713 -7.76 0.87 -37.00
N ASP A 714 -8.77 0.37 -36.26
CA ASP A 714 -10.06 1.04 -36.03
C ASP A 714 -10.18 1.67 -34.63
N SER A 715 -9.15 1.57 -33.77
CA SER A 715 -9.13 2.32 -32.49
C SER A 715 -9.00 3.82 -32.71
N GLU A 716 -9.59 4.64 -31.85
CA GLU A 716 -9.64 6.10 -32.00
C GLU A 716 -8.60 6.80 -31.10
N PHE A 717 -8.04 7.93 -31.54
CA PHE A 717 -6.97 8.61 -30.81
C PHE A 717 -7.42 9.85 -30.04
N ILE A 718 -7.01 9.95 -28.78
CA ILE A 718 -6.89 11.21 -28.05
C ILE A 718 -5.41 11.56 -28.01
N VAL A 719 -5.04 12.77 -28.44
CA VAL A 719 -3.64 13.21 -28.46
C VAL A 719 -3.45 14.38 -27.51
N VAL A 720 -2.34 14.35 -26.77
CA VAL A 720 -1.86 15.48 -25.96
C VAL A 720 -0.40 15.74 -26.33
N LYS A 721 -0.10 16.95 -26.80
CA LYS A 721 1.28 17.42 -26.95
C LYS A 721 1.73 18.05 -25.65
N LEU A 722 2.73 17.46 -25.02
CA LEU A 722 3.33 17.97 -23.78
C LEU A 722 4.26 19.16 -24.04
N ARG A 723 4.47 19.99 -23.01
CA ARG A 723 5.38 21.14 -23.08
C ARG A 723 6.84 20.69 -23.02
N ASP A 724 7.50 20.56 -24.17
CA ASP A 724 8.95 20.33 -24.20
C ASP A 724 9.70 21.45 -23.47
N GLN A 725 10.63 21.08 -22.61
CA GLN A 725 11.50 21.97 -21.81
C GLN A 725 12.96 21.93 -22.29
N GLY A 726 13.22 21.37 -23.48
CA GLY A 726 14.55 21.26 -24.10
C GLY A 726 15.06 19.82 -24.18
N GLY A 727 14.22 18.89 -24.64
CA GLY A 727 14.47 17.46 -24.69
C GLY A 727 13.82 16.66 -23.55
N TYR A 728 12.93 17.26 -22.77
CA TYR A 728 12.23 16.59 -21.66
C TYR A 728 10.88 17.23 -21.33
N TYR A 729 10.01 16.46 -20.69
CA TYR A 729 8.67 16.87 -20.24
C TYR A 729 8.56 16.83 -18.71
N LYS A 730 7.63 17.58 -18.13
CA LYS A 730 7.36 17.59 -16.68
C LYS A 730 6.33 16.53 -16.29
N SER A 731 6.46 15.94 -15.10
CA SER A 731 5.44 15.02 -14.58
C SER A 731 4.08 15.68 -14.31
N SER A 732 4.03 17.00 -14.05
CA SER A 732 2.79 17.79 -13.95
C SER A 732 2.02 17.80 -15.28
N ASP A 733 2.72 18.05 -16.38
CA ASP A 733 2.16 18.10 -17.73
C ASP A 733 1.58 16.74 -18.17
N LEU A 734 2.23 15.64 -17.77
CA LEU A 734 1.70 14.28 -17.96
C LEU A 734 0.48 13.99 -17.08
N MET A 735 0.45 14.41 -15.81
CA MET A 735 -0.75 14.27 -14.97
C MET A 735 -1.95 15.01 -15.59
N LEU A 736 -1.74 16.20 -16.15
CA LEU A 736 -2.78 16.92 -16.88
C LEU A 736 -3.17 16.25 -18.20
N GLY A 737 -2.23 15.67 -18.94
CA GLY A 737 -2.54 14.88 -20.14
C GLY A 737 -3.38 13.63 -19.83
N ILE A 738 -3.10 12.97 -18.69
CA ILE A 738 -3.89 11.85 -18.18
C ILE A 738 -5.28 12.33 -17.77
N LYS A 739 -5.41 13.44 -17.03
CA LYS A 739 -6.69 14.08 -16.68
C LYS A 739 -7.53 14.32 -17.93
N TYR A 740 -6.96 15.03 -18.91
CA TYR A 740 -7.64 15.40 -20.15
C TYR A 740 -8.15 14.17 -20.92
N ALA A 741 -7.28 13.17 -21.14
CA ALA A 741 -7.67 11.98 -21.87
C ALA A 741 -8.74 11.15 -21.12
N TYR A 742 -8.62 11.05 -19.80
CA TYR A 742 -9.66 10.47 -18.95
C TYR A 742 -10.99 11.23 -19.11
N GLU A 743 -11.00 12.56 -18.99
CA GLU A 743 -12.21 13.38 -19.13
C GLU A 743 -12.86 13.26 -20.52
N VAL A 744 -12.07 13.21 -21.61
CA VAL A 744 -12.60 12.91 -22.97
C VAL A 744 -13.25 11.52 -23.02
N ALA A 745 -12.57 10.47 -22.53
CA ALA A 745 -13.14 9.12 -22.53
C ALA A 745 -14.39 9.00 -21.64
N ARG A 746 -14.47 9.77 -20.54
CA ARG A 746 -15.67 9.86 -19.69
C ARG A 746 -16.80 10.64 -20.37
N ARG A 747 -16.50 11.71 -21.13
CA ARG A 747 -17.48 12.41 -21.99
C ARG A 747 -18.09 11.44 -23.02
N MET A 748 -17.25 10.66 -23.71
CA MET A 748 -17.67 9.69 -24.75
C MET A 748 -18.24 8.37 -24.22
N ARG A 749 -17.94 8.02 -22.96
CA ARG A 749 -18.29 6.75 -22.29
C ARG A 749 -17.61 5.50 -22.90
N MET A 750 -16.41 5.67 -23.46
CA MET A 750 -15.65 4.61 -24.13
C MET A 750 -14.49 4.11 -23.24
N PRO A 751 -14.03 2.85 -23.40
CA PRO A 751 -12.80 2.38 -22.75
C PRO A 751 -11.57 3.12 -23.30
N LEU A 752 -10.53 3.26 -22.48
CA LEU A 752 -9.33 4.04 -22.79
C LEU A 752 -8.06 3.27 -22.45
N VAL A 753 -7.17 3.17 -23.43
CA VAL A 753 -5.79 2.71 -23.22
C VAL A 753 -4.87 3.93 -23.12
N PHE A 754 -4.14 4.08 -22.02
CA PHE A 754 -3.10 5.10 -21.88
C PHE A 754 -1.76 4.51 -22.29
N ASN A 755 -1.14 5.03 -23.36
CA ASN A 755 0.19 4.62 -23.79
C ASN A 755 1.26 5.58 -23.24
N ILE A 756 1.90 5.21 -22.13
CA ILE A 756 2.91 6.03 -21.44
C ILE A 756 4.30 5.63 -21.93
N SER A 757 4.80 6.34 -22.96
CA SER A 757 6.11 6.11 -23.59
C SER A 757 7.21 7.06 -23.10
N LEU A 758 7.01 7.60 -21.89
CA LEU A 758 7.88 8.55 -21.20
C LEU A 758 8.26 7.97 -19.83
N GLY A 759 9.45 8.30 -19.32
CA GLY A 759 9.82 7.92 -17.95
C GLY A 759 11.02 8.66 -17.39
N THR A 760 11.32 8.39 -16.12
CA THR A 760 12.38 9.05 -15.34
C THR A 760 13.09 8.13 -14.34
N ASN A 761 14.37 8.44 -14.09
CA ASN A 761 15.20 7.92 -12.99
C ASN A 761 15.11 8.76 -11.69
N GLU A 762 14.31 9.83 -11.69
CA GLU A 762 14.17 10.77 -10.55
C GLU A 762 13.09 10.34 -9.55
N GLY A 763 12.35 9.27 -9.86
CA GLY A 763 11.30 8.74 -9.01
C GLY A 763 11.81 7.89 -7.84
N SER A 764 10.87 7.28 -7.11
CA SER A 764 11.16 6.35 -6.01
C SER A 764 11.34 4.90 -6.47
N HIS A 765 11.05 4.58 -7.73
CA HIS A 765 11.22 3.24 -8.32
C HIS A 765 10.53 2.08 -7.57
N ASP A 766 9.49 2.38 -6.79
CA ASP A 766 8.73 1.43 -5.94
C ASP A 766 7.19 1.49 -6.13
N GLY A 767 6.71 2.40 -6.99
CA GLY A 767 5.28 2.62 -7.22
C GLY A 767 4.61 3.64 -6.29
N MET A 768 5.35 4.32 -5.40
CA MET A 768 4.79 5.19 -4.36
C MET A 768 4.86 6.70 -4.65
N SER A 769 5.40 7.13 -5.80
CA SER A 769 5.48 8.57 -6.13
C SER A 769 4.10 9.17 -6.49
N ILE A 770 3.96 10.51 -6.44
CA ILE A 770 2.67 11.20 -6.72
C ILE A 770 2.06 10.76 -8.06
N LEU A 771 2.85 10.74 -9.13
CA LEU A 771 2.42 10.33 -10.46
C LEU A 771 1.94 8.87 -10.49
N GLU A 772 2.61 7.97 -9.77
CA GLU A 772 2.26 6.55 -9.71
C GLU A 772 1.01 6.30 -8.86
N ASN A 773 0.83 7.03 -7.75
CA ASN A 773 -0.41 7.00 -6.95
C ASN A 773 -1.61 7.54 -7.76
N TYR A 774 -1.42 8.60 -8.56
CA TYR A 774 -2.45 9.17 -9.43
C TYR A 774 -2.85 8.21 -10.56
N ILE A 775 -1.87 7.58 -11.21
CA ILE A 775 -2.10 6.51 -12.19
C ILE A 775 -2.82 5.32 -11.53
N TYR A 776 -2.39 4.91 -10.34
CA TYR A 776 -3.04 3.83 -9.57
C TYR A 776 -4.52 4.13 -9.34
N GLU A 777 -4.87 5.34 -8.86
CA GLU A 777 -6.26 5.71 -8.61
C GLU A 777 -7.13 5.68 -9.88
N ILE A 778 -6.66 6.24 -11.01
CA ILE A 778 -7.43 6.23 -12.27
C ILE A 778 -7.54 4.81 -12.87
N SER A 779 -6.50 3.98 -12.73
CA SER A 779 -6.47 2.60 -13.25
C SER A 779 -7.47 1.64 -12.57
N ARG A 780 -8.06 2.04 -11.43
CA ARG A 780 -9.12 1.30 -10.74
C ARG A 780 -10.46 1.44 -11.44
N ASP A 781 -10.63 2.43 -12.32
CA ASP A 781 -11.86 2.62 -13.09
C ASP A 781 -11.96 1.64 -14.27
N ARG A 782 -13.18 1.17 -14.54
CA ARG A 782 -13.42 0.07 -15.48
C ARG A 782 -13.08 0.47 -16.92
N GLY A 783 -12.22 -0.32 -17.57
CA GLY A 783 -11.77 -0.06 -18.93
C GLY A 783 -10.72 1.05 -19.08
N MET A 784 -10.15 1.56 -17.97
CA MET A 784 -9.02 2.49 -17.98
C MET A 784 -7.71 1.68 -17.82
N ILE A 785 -6.95 1.49 -18.91
CA ILE A 785 -5.79 0.60 -18.92
C ILE A 785 -4.50 1.35 -19.24
N PHE A 786 -3.59 1.44 -18.28
CA PHE A 786 -2.25 2.00 -18.46
C PHE A 786 -1.26 0.94 -18.96
N VAL A 787 -0.58 1.26 -20.06
CA VAL A 787 0.55 0.52 -20.62
C VAL A 787 1.76 1.45 -20.61
N ALA A 788 2.87 1.04 -20.00
CA ALA A 788 4.07 1.87 -19.90
C ALA A 788 5.32 1.17 -20.41
N ALA A 789 6.17 1.93 -21.09
CA ALA A 789 7.49 1.52 -21.50
C ALA A 789 8.42 1.33 -20.29
N ALA A 790 9.13 0.20 -20.20
CA ALA A 790 9.94 -0.12 -19.02
C ALA A 790 11.17 0.79 -18.82
N GLY A 791 11.64 1.47 -19.87
CA GLY A 791 12.86 2.28 -19.88
C GLY A 791 13.95 1.68 -20.77
N ASN A 792 14.92 2.51 -21.17
CA ASN A 792 16.06 2.10 -22.00
C ASN A 792 17.40 2.28 -21.24
N GLU A 793 17.43 2.07 -19.92
CA GLU A 793 18.56 2.45 -19.06
C GLU A 793 19.54 1.29 -18.74
N ALA A 794 19.19 0.03 -19.05
CA ALA A 794 19.90 -1.17 -18.54
C ALA A 794 21.37 -1.33 -18.99
N ASP A 795 21.83 -0.60 -20.00
CA ASP A 795 23.25 -0.59 -20.42
C ASP A 795 23.88 0.80 -20.42
N LYS A 796 23.16 1.82 -19.93
CA LYS A 796 23.56 3.23 -19.98
C LYS A 796 24.44 3.67 -18.80
N MET A 797 24.64 2.77 -17.82
CA MET A 797 25.47 2.96 -16.61
C MET A 797 25.04 4.13 -15.70
N THR A 798 23.72 4.32 -15.59
CA THR A 798 23.04 5.34 -14.79
C THR A 798 22.55 4.86 -13.43
N LYS A 799 22.65 3.57 -13.10
CA LYS A 799 22.16 3.02 -11.81
C LYS A 799 23.17 2.08 -11.14
N LEU A 800 23.22 2.10 -9.80
CA LEU A 800 23.99 1.18 -8.95
C LEU A 800 23.16 0.76 -7.71
N SER A 801 23.29 -0.47 -7.24
CA SER A 801 22.91 -0.91 -5.89
C SER A 801 24.15 -1.17 -5.03
N GLY A 802 23.98 -1.08 -3.72
CA GLY A 802 24.93 -1.65 -2.76
C GLY A 802 24.20 -2.15 -1.52
N ILE A 803 24.94 -2.88 -0.67
CA ILE A 803 24.43 -3.42 0.59
C ILE A 803 25.49 -3.15 1.66
N PHE A 804 25.16 -2.32 2.65
CA PHE A 804 25.94 -2.23 3.88
C PHE A 804 25.72 -3.50 4.70
N ASN A 805 26.80 -4.15 5.12
CA ASN A 805 26.74 -5.36 5.93
C ASN A 805 26.72 -5.01 7.43
N ASN A 806 27.27 -3.85 7.81
CA ASN A 806 27.40 -3.39 9.19
C ASN A 806 27.15 -1.89 9.34
N THR A 807 26.75 -1.48 10.54
CA THR A 807 26.80 -0.05 10.95
C THR A 807 28.27 0.39 11.09
N GLY A 808 28.59 1.58 10.61
CA GLY A 808 29.95 2.13 10.53
C GLY A 808 30.70 1.75 9.23
N GLU A 809 30.08 0.95 8.36
CA GLU A 809 30.65 0.61 7.04
C GLU A 809 30.58 1.80 6.08
N ILE A 810 31.56 1.87 5.17
CA ILE A 810 31.75 2.95 4.21
C ILE A 810 31.84 2.34 2.81
N GLN A 811 31.06 2.86 1.84
CA GLN A 811 31.07 2.41 0.45
C GLN A 811 31.16 3.61 -0.51
N ASP A 812 32.03 3.50 -1.52
CA ASP A 812 32.34 4.59 -2.45
C ASP A 812 31.54 4.46 -3.76
N VAL A 813 30.88 5.54 -4.16
CA VAL A 813 30.15 5.68 -5.42
C VAL A 813 30.98 6.56 -6.37
N GLU A 814 31.63 5.93 -7.33
CA GLU A 814 32.50 6.59 -8.31
C GLU A 814 31.70 7.02 -9.55
N ILE A 815 31.69 8.32 -9.84
CA ILE A 815 30.97 8.97 -10.93
C ILE A 815 31.98 9.60 -11.89
N ILE A 816 32.05 9.08 -13.12
CA ILE A 816 32.72 9.78 -14.22
C ILE A 816 31.80 10.89 -14.70
N VAL A 817 32.29 12.12 -14.69
CA VAL A 817 31.62 13.31 -15.23
C VAL A 817 32.27 13.68 -16.55
N GLY A 818 31.47 13.75 -17.62
CA GLY A 818 31.95 14.01 -18.97
C GLY A 818 32.12 15.50 -19.30
N PRO A 819 32.83 15.83 -20.39
CA PRO A 819 32.93 17.20 -20.89
C PRO A 819 31.54 17.75 -21.23
N ASN A 820 31.35 19.03 -20.93
CA ASN A 820 30.09 19.77 -21.09
C ASN A 820 28.93 19.36 -20.16
N GLN A 821 29.08 18.39 -19.25
CA GLN A 821 28.22 18.34 -18.08
C GLN A 821 28.44 19.64 -17.27
N ARG A 822 27.36 20.27 -16.83
CA ARG A 822 27.40 21.51 -16.01
C ARG A 822 26.57 21.40 -14.75
N GLN A 823 25.43 20.71 -14.82
CA GLN A 823 24.63 20.34 -13.66
C GLN A 823 24.54 18.81 -13.57
N LEU A 824 24.50 18.26 -12.36
CA LEU A 824 24.35 16.81 -12.16
C LEU A 824 23.49 16.48 -10.94
N ASP A 825 22.38 15.82 -11.26
CA ASP A 825 21.51 15.03 -10.37
C ASP A 825 22.24 13.82 -9.76
N VAL A 826 22.22 13.62 -8.44
CA VAL A 826 22.54 12.30 -7.84
C VAL A 826 21.51 11.97 -6.76
N MET A 827 20.72 10.90 -6.97
CA MET A 827 19.67 10.47 -6.04
C MET A 827 20.09 9.16 -5.37
N ILE A 828 20.25 9.16 -4.04
CA ILE A 828 20.64 7.99 -3.25
C ILE A 828 19.47 7.58 -2.35
N TRP A 829 18.90 6.39 -2.60
CA TRP A 829 17.79 5.81 -1.86
C TRP A 829 18.26 4.66 -0.97
N ALA A 830 18.25 4.82 0.35
CA ALA A 830 18.48 3.74 1.32
C ALA A 830 17.15 3.26 1.95
N ARG A 831 16.99 1.95 2.13
CA ARG A 831 15.74 1.33 2.62
C ARG A 831 15.50 1.67 4.09
N LYS A 832 14.24 1.97 4.47
CA LYS A 832 13.88 2.18 5.87
C LYS A 832 14.17 0.91 6.69
N PRO A 833 14.75 1.05 7.90
CA PRO A 833 14.97 2.28 8.67
C PRO A 833 16.36 2.93 8.50
N ASP A 834 17.16 2.54 7.51
CA ASP A 834 18.59 2.81 7.48
C ASP A 834 18.93 4.31 7.44
N LYS A 835 19.93 4.69 8.25
CA LYS A 835 20.55 6.01 8.23
C LYS A 835 21.85 5.96 7.43
N VAL A 836 21.93 6.78 6.39
CA VAL A 836 23.12 6.95 5.56
C VAL A 836 23.47 8.43 5.44
N SER A 837 24.74 8.77 5.56
CA SER A 837 25.30 10.12 5.35
C SER A 837 26.39 10.12 4.28
N VAL A 838 26.80 11.29 3.78
CA VAL A 838 27.76 11.39 2.66
C VAL A 838 28.98 12.24 3.00
N SER A 839 30.09 11.94 2.35
CA SER A 839 31.27 12.80 2.18
C SER A 839 31.67 12.77 0.71
N MET A 840 32.37 13.77 0.19
CA MET A 840 32.64 13.88 -1.24
C MET A 840 34.12 14.13 -1.55
N VAL A 841 34.59 13.61 -2.68
CA VAL A 841 35.93 13.84 -3.21
C VAL A 841 35.82 14.36 -4.65
N SER A 842 36.48 15.47 -4.95
CA SER A 842 36.54 16.03 -6.30
C SER A 842 37.65 15.40 -7.17
N PRO A 843 37.65 15.60 -8.50
CA PRO A 843 38.67 15.07 -9.40
C PRO A 843 40.11 15.51 -9.12
N THR A 844 40.32 16.71 -8.53
CA THR A 844 41.65 17.16 -8.07
C THR A 844 42.02 16.65 -6.67
N GLY A 845 41.09 16.00 -5.97
CA GLY A 845 41.28 15.47 -4.63
C GLY A 845 40.85 16.42 -3.51
N GLU A 846 40.06 17.47 -3.80
CA GLU A 846 39.45 18.29 -2.75
C GLU A 846 38.42 17.45 -1.97
N PHE A 847 38.57 17.40 -0.65
CA PHE A 847 37.77 16.53 0.22
C PHE A 847 36.80 17.34 1.06
N VAL A 848 35.53 16.94 0.99
CA VAL A 848 34.44 17.44 1.83
C VAL A 848 34.15 16.39 2.89
N GLU A 849 34.25 16.81 4.16
CA GLU A 849 34.04 15.91 5.30
C GLU A 849 32.61 15.34 5.36
N LYS A 850 32.37 14.45 6.33
CA LYS A 850 31.11 13.75 6.50
C LYS A 850 29.99 14.74 6.88
N ILE A 851 29.10 15.01 5.94
CA ILE A 851 27.87 15.77 6.11
C ILE A 851 26.88 14.89 6.89
N PRO A 852 26.57 15.20 8.15
CA PRO A 852 25.74 14.34 8.98
C PRO A 852 24.28 14.37 8.51
N ALA A 853 23.68 13.20 8.28
CA ALA A 853 22.27 13.13 7.91
C ALA A 853 21.38 13.64 9.05
N LYS A 854 20.60 14.69 8.77
CA LYS A 854 19.64 15.35 9.66
C LYS A 854 18.28 15.45 8.96
N LEU A 855 17.22 15.65 9.72
CA LEU A 855 15.90 15.94 9.16
C LEU A 855 15.89 17.38 8.64
N GLY A 856 15.29 17.64 7.46
CA GLY A 856 14.97 18.99 6.96
C GLY A 856 16.15 19.93 6.64
N GLU A 857 17.40 19.49 6.78
CA GLU A 857 18.57 20.35 6.59
C GLU A 857 19.20 20.19 5.18
N GLU A 858 19.53 21.33 4.57
CA GLU A 858 20.29 21.44 3.33
C GLU A 858 21.72 21.91 3.62
N GLU A 859 22.72 21.12 3.26
CA GLU A 859 24.13 21.48 3.39
C GLU A 859 24.64 22.03 2.04
N PHE A 860 25.11 23.28 2.01
CA PHE A 860 25.72 23.87 0.81
C PHE A 860 27.24 23.76 0.85
N VAL A 861 27.78 23.13 -0.17
CA VAL A 861 29.19 22.79 -0.34
C VAL A 861 29.76 23.54 -1.54
N ARG A 862 31.01 24.01 -1.45
CA ARG A 862 31.75 24.56 -2.60
C ARG A 862 33.14 23.95 -2.66
N PHE A 863 33.45 23.36 -3.81
CA PHE A 863 34.78 22.90 -4.19
C PHE A 863 35.52 24.08 -4.82
N ILE A 864 36.61 24.52 -4.20
CA ILE A 864 37.35 25.72 -4.56
C ILE A 864 38.25 25.48 -5.77
N LEU A 865 38.81 24.27 -5.92
CA LEU A 865 39.73 23.92 -7.02
C LEU A 865 38.99 23.72 -8.34
N GLU A 866 37.84 23.06 -8.31
CA GLU A 866 36.95 22.91 -9.48
C GLU A 866 36.07 24.14 -9.75
N ASP A 867 35.94 25.07 -8.80
CA ASP A 867 34.86 26.08 -8.74
C ASP A 867 33.50 25.46 -9.06
N THR A 868 33.17 24.38 -8.36
CA THR A 868 31.89 23.66 -8.42
C THR A 868 31.16 23.86 -7.10
N SER A 869 29.84 23.95 -7.12
CA SER A 869 29.04 23.89 -5.90
C SER A 869 28.16 22.64 -5.87
N ALA A 870 27.82 22.19 -4.66
CA ALA A 870 26.89 21.09 -4.45
C ALA A 870 25.91 21.45 -3.33
N LEU A 871 24.65 21.10 -3.51
CA LEU A 871 23.62 21.16 -2.48
C LEU A 871 23.24 19.74 -2.09
N VAL A 872 23.44 19.38 -0.83
CA VAL A 872 23.07 18.07 -0.27
C VAL A 872 21.81 18.23 0.58
N ARG A 873 20.72 17.57 0.17
CA ARG A 873 19.41 17.61 0.84
C ARG A 873 19.05 16.23 1.36
N TYR A 874 18.67 16.14 2.63
CA TYR A 874 18.26 14.90 3.29
C TYR A 874 16.75 14.85 3.53
N ARG A 875 16.06 13.89 2.89
CA ARG A 875 14.70 13.49 3.25
C ARG A 875 14.76 12.21 4.08
N TYR A 876 14.48 12.35 5.37
CA TYR A 876 14.85 11.35 6.38
C TYR A 876 13.83 11.29 7.53
N PRO A 877 12.61 10.75 7.29
CA PRO A 877 12.20 9.95 6.12
C PRO A 877 11.59 10.80 4.99
N GLU A 878 11.70 10.31 3.75
CA GLU A 878 10.92 10.83 2.62
C GLU A 878 9.42 10.55 2.77
N GLU A 879 8.60 11.50 2.35
CA GLU A 879 7.24 11.65 2.87
C GLU A 879 6.26 10.54 2.41
N LEU A 880 6.43 10.03 1.19
CA LEU A 880 5.51 9.06 0.58
C LEU A 880 6.00 7.61 0.73
N THR A 881 7.32 7.42 0.63
CA THR A 881 7.98 6.11 0.71
C THR A 881 8.31 5.70 2.15
N GLY A 882 8.58 6.68 3.03
CA GLY A 882 9.17 6.45 4.35
C GLY A 882 10.64 6.01 4.33
N ASP A 883 11.27 5.93 3.15
CA ASP A 883 12.68 5.55 2.99
C ASP A 883 13.60 6.79 3.08
N THR A 884 14.92 6.57 3.15
CA THR A 884 15.90 7.66 3.19
C THR A 884 16.29 8.06 1.77
N LEU A 885 16.01 9.31 1.37
CA LEU A 885 16.50 9.90 0.13
C LEU A 885 17.55 10.98 0.44
N ILE A 886 18.70 10.87 -0.19
CA ILE A 886 19.74 11.90 -0.24
C ILE A 886 19.78 12.43 -1.68
N GLU A 887 19.45 13.71 -1.85
CA GLU A 887 19.53 14.41 -3.14
C GLU A 887 20.83 15.24 -3.14
N ILE A 888 21.73 15.03 -4.11
CA ILE A 888 22.91 15.87 -4.31
C ILE A 888 22.79 16.54 -5.67
N HIS A 889 22.59 17.87 -5.66
CA HIS A 889 22.57 18.70 -6.87
C HIS A 889 23.92 19.41 -7.02
N PHE A 890 24.71 19.05 -8.03
CA PHE A 890 25.91 19.78 -8.39
C PHE A 890 25.62 20.87 -9.43
N ASP A 891 26.16 22.08 -9.22
CA ASP A 891 26.12 23.20 -10.17
C ASP A 891 27.53 23.67 -10.56
N ASP A 892 27.69 24.00 -11.84
CA ASP A 892 28.93 24.09 -12.60
C ASP A 892 29.95 22.95 -12.35
N ILE A 893 29.48 21.70 -12.35
CA ILE A 893 30.33 20.51 -12.14
C ILE A 893 31.42 20.39 -13.21
N LYS A 894 32.65 20.05 -12.81
CA LYS A 894 33.79 19.88 -13.73
C LYS A 894 34.04 18.40 -14.12
N PRO A 895 34.54 18.12 -15.34
CA PRO A 895 34.79 16.75 -15.79
C PRO A 895 35.89 16.03 -14.99
N GLY A 896 35.72 14.73 -14.76
CA GLY A 896 36.67 13.90 -13.98
C GLY A 896 35.98 12.75 -13.23
N ASN A 897 36.71 12.08 -12.32
CA ASN A 897 36.11 11.10 -11.41
C ASN A 897 35.74 11.80 -10.09
N TRP A 898 34.44 11.91 -9.81
CA TRP A 898 33.91 12.36 -8.53
C TRP A 898 33.58 11.14 -7.67
N ILE A 899 33.86 11.20 -6.37
CA ILE A 899 33.55 10.11 -5.44
C ILE A 899 32.56 10.61 -4.40
N VAL A 900 31.34 10.06 -4.42
CA VAL A 900 30.38 10.23 -3.33
C VAL A 900 30.51 9.04 -2.40
N ARG A 901 31.07 9.27 -1.21
CA ARG A 901 31.34 8.25 -0.20
C ARG A 901 30.19 8.17 0.78
N LEU A 902 29.51 7.04 0.83
CA LEU A 902 28.36 6.76 1.69
C LEU A 902 28.82 6.14 3.02
N HIS A 903 28.23 6.58 4.13
CA HIS A 903 28.51 6.10 5.48
C HIS A 903 27.24 5.50 6.09
N GLY A 904 27.27 4.22 6.46
CA GLY A 904 26.15 3.56 7.15
C GLY A 904 26.08 3.92 8.63
N ASP A 905 25.43 5.04 8.97
CA ASP A 905 25.33 5.55 10.35
C ASP A 905 24.52 4.65 11.30
N ASN A 906 23.51 3.95 10.77
CA ASN A 906 22.67 2.99 11.49
C ASN A 906 22.00 2.09 10.45
N ILE A 907 22.44 0.83 10.37
CA ILE A 907 22.08 -0.11 9.29
C ILE A 907 21.28 -1.28 9.85
N VAL A 908 20.18 -1.63 9.17
CA VAL A 908 19.27 -2.74 9.50
C VAL A 908 18.90 -3.54 8.24
N ASP A 909 18.51 -2.89 7.14
CA ASP A 909 18.22 -3.56 5.85
C ASP A 909 19.48 -3.67 4.97
N GLY A 910 20.36 -2.67 5.05
CA GLY A 910 21.63 -2.58 4.33
C GLY A 910 21.50 -2.05 2.90
N ARG A 911 20.37 -2.28 2.22
CA ARG A 911 20.26 -2.02 0.78
C ARG A 911 20.09 -0.54 0.47
N TYR A 912 20.94 -0.05 -0.43
CA TYR A 912 20.81 1.26 -1.05
C TYR A 912 20.87 1.17 -2.58
N ASN A 913 20.35 2.19 -3.24
CA ASN A 913 20.39 2.37 -4.68
C ASN A 913 20.81 3.80 -5.01
N VAL A 914 21.55 4.00 -6.08
CA VAL A 914 21.98 5.30 -6.59
C VAL A 914 21.54 5.44 -8.04
N TYR A 915 20.92 6.58 -8.36
CA TYR A 915 20.39 6.88 -9.68
C TYR A 915 21.00 8.19 -10.23
N LEU A 916 21.58 8.05 -11.42
CA LEU A 916 21.81 9.06 -12.46
C LEU A 916 20.46 9.59 -13.00
N PRO A 917 20.24 10.86 -13.37
CA PRO A 917 19.19 11.18 -14.35
C PRO A 917 19.34 10.34 -15.64
N ASN A 918 18.26 10.20 -16.40
CA ASN A 918 18.25 9.39 -17.62
C ASN A 918 19.36 9.78 -18.59
N LYS A 919 19.86 8.81 -19.36
CA LYS A 919 21.09 9.01 -20.12
C LYS A 919 21.01 10.11 -21.17
N SER A 920 19.81 10.44 -21.65
CA SER A 920 19.52 11.58 -22.55
C SER A 920 19.65 12.96 -21.89
N LEU A 921 19.58 13.05 -20.55
CA LEU A 921 19.80 14.28 -19.77
C LEU A 921 21.27 14.46 -19.35
N LEU A 922 22.14 13.51 -19.69
CA LEU A 922 23.54 13.47 -19.31
C LEU A 922 24.45 13.61 -20.54
N SER A 923 25.65 14.17 -20.34
CA SER A 923 26.69 14.14 -21.38
C SER A 923 27.02 12.68 -21.75
N GLU A 924 27.46 12.45 -22.99
CA GLU A 924 27.80 11.12 -23.52
C GLU A 924 28.72 10.32 -22.57
N GLN A 925 29.66 11.00 -21.91
CA GLN A 925 30.68 10.37 -21.07
C GLN A 925 30.32 10.35 -19.57
N THR A 926 29.30 11.09 -19.13
CA THR A 926 28.84 11.07 -17.73
C THR A 926 28.18 9.74 -17.39
N ARG A 927 28.65 9.03 -16.37
CA ARG A 927 28.16 7.71 -15.93
C ARG A 927 28.74 7.29 -14.59
N LEU A 928 28.12 6.32 -13.93
CA LEU A 928 28.75 5.60 -12.83
C LEU A 928 29.89 4.71 -13.36
N LEU A 929 31.00 4.60 -12.62
CA LEU A 929 32.12 3.71 -12.97
C LEU A 929 31.72 2.23 -12.83
N ARG A 930 30.93 1.93 -11.79
CA ARG A 930 30.28 0.62 -11.56
C ARG A 930 28.78 0.82 -11.61
N ALA A 931 28.07 -0.03 -12.34
CA ALA A 931 26.64 0.08 -12.54
C ALA A 931 26.02 -1.31 -12.74
N ASP A 932 24.73 -1.46 -12.39
CA ASP A 932 23.98 -2.70 -12.60
C ASP A 932 23.03 -2.59 -13.79
N PRO A 933 22.80 -3.69 -14.54
CA PRO A 933 21.73 -3.75 -15.53
C PRO A 933 20.34 -3.98 -14.90
N LEU A 934 20.29 -4.39 -13.62
CA LEU A 934 19.07 -4.68 -12.87
C LEU A 934 18.68 -3.51 -11.97
N GLY A 935 17.39 -3.31 -11.71
CA GLY A 935 16.89 -2.17 -10.93
C GLY A 935 16.78 -0.87 -11.74
N THR A 936 16.57 -1.00 -13.05
CA THR A 936 16.63 0.09 -14.05
C THR A 936 15.27 0.46 -14.65
N ILE A 937 14.17 -0.16 -14.18
CA ILE A 937 12.80 0.20 -14.59
C ILE A 937 12.50 1.64 -14.19
N VAL A 938 12.12 2.49 -15.15
CA VAL A 938 11.87 3.92 -14.92
C VAL A 938 10.50 4.16 -14.26
N THR A 939 10.38 5.23 -13.47
CA THR A 939 9.08 5.76 -13.03
C THR A 939 8.37 6.43 -14.22
N PRO A 940 7.05 6.26 -14.44
CA PRO A 940 6.05 5.57 -13.63
C PRO A 940 5.85 4.08 -13.98
N ALA A 941 6.70 3.48 -14.80
CA ALA A 941 6.61 2.08 -15.17
C ALA A 941 6.91 1.11 -13.99
N THR A 942 7.30 1.63 -12.83
CA THR A 942 7.39 0.93 -11.55
C THR A 942 6.04 0.80 -10.80
N ALA A 943 4.98 1.47 -11.25
CA ALA A 943 3.65 1.40 -10.64
C ALA A 943 2.99 0.00 -10.69
N GLU A 944 2.18 -0.29 -9.66
CA GLU A 944 1.50 -1.59 -9.48
C GLU A 944 0.46 -1.85 -10.57
N SER A 945 -0.47 -0.90 -10.73
CA SER A 945 -1.57 -0.93 -11.69
C SER A 945 -1.18 -0.29 -13.03
N VAL A 946 -0.04 -0.74 -13.56
CA VAL A 946 0.45 -0.45 -14.92
C VAL A 946 0.91 -1.76 -15.54
N ILE A 947 0.65 -1.95 -16.84
CA ILE A 947 1.22 -3.03 -17.65
C ILE A 947 2.57 -2.52 -18.17
N THR A 948 3.65 -2.94 -17.53
CA THR A 948 5.01 -2.50 -17.85
C THR A 948 5.63 -3.39 -18.91
N VAL A 949 6.17 -2.79 -19.96
CA VAL A 949 6.58 -3.49 -21.18
C VAL A 949 8.06 -3.29 -21.47
N GLY A 950 8.82 -4.38 -21.38
CA GLY A 950 10.20 -4.42 -21.87
C GLY A 950 10.27 -4.72 -23.37
N ALA A 951 11.43 -4.48 -23.98
CA ALA A 951 11.65 -4.66 -25.40
C ALA A 951 12.48 -5.93 -25.70
N TYR A 952 12.09 -6.65 -26.75
CA TYR A 952 12.90 -7.73 -27.32
C TYR A 952 13.04 -7.62 -28.85
N ASN A 953 14.02 -8.31 -29.42
CA ASN A 953 14.20 -8.46 -30.86
C ASN A 953 13.44 -9.69 -31.35
N HIS A 954 12.41 -9.47 -32.16
CA HIS A 954 11.58 -10.53 -32.72
C HIS A 954 12.28 -11.42 -33.77
N ILE A 955 13.41 -10.98 -34.35
CA ILE A 955 14.14 -11.72 -35.39
C ILE A 955 14.94 -12.90 -34.81
N ASP A 956 15.69 -12.64 -33.74
CA ASP A 956 16.58 -13.62 -33.08
C ASP A 956 16.06 -14.08 -31.70
N ASN A 957 14.91 -13.54 -31.27
CA ASN A 957 14.31 -13.73 -29.95
C ASN A 957 15.28 -13.37 -28.79
N SER A 958 16.15 -12.38 -28.96
CA SER A 958 17.00 -11.82 -27.89
C SER A 958 16.34 -10.65 -27.17
N LEU A 959 16.73 -10.39 -25.91
CA LEU A 959 16.27 -9.20 -25.18
C LEU A 959 16.94 -7.95 -25.77
N TYR A 960 16.22 -6.83 -25.88
CA TYR A 960 16.85 -5.56 -26.25
C TYR A 960 17.85 -5.16 -25.17
N ARG A 961 19.12 -4.96 -25.54
CA ARG A 961 20.23 -4.79 -24.58
C ARG A 961 19.95 -3.70 -23.53
N ALA A 962 19.48 -2.53 -23.99
CA ALA A 962 19.20 -1.39 -23.13
C ALA A 962 17.85 -1.46 -22.43
N SER A 963 16.95 -2.40 -22.78
CA SER A 963 15.64 -2.53 -22.11
C SER A 963 15.85 -2.67 -20.61
N SER A 964 15.31 -1.71 -19.89
CA SER A 964 15.30 -1.64 -18.43
C SER A 964 14.72 -2.91 -17.81
N ARG A 965 15.27 -3.28 -16.65
CA ARG A 965 15.08 -4.58 -16.00
C ARG A 965 14.82 -4.39 -14.52
N GLY A 966 13.96 -5.23 -13.97
CA GLY A 966 13.68 -5.24 -12.55
C GLY A 966 14.85 -5.76 -11.69
N PRO A 967 14.59 -6.06 -10.41
CA PRO A 967 13.34 -5.78 -9.72
C PRO A 967 13.09 -4.26 -9.57
N THR A 968 11.91 -3.86 -9.10
CA THR A 968 11.72 -2.52 -8.53
C THR A 968 12.53 -2.37 -7.23
N ARG A 969 12.59 -1.15 -6.69
CA ARG A 969 13.31 -0.85 -5.43
C ARG A 969 12.68 -1.52 -4.20
N ASP A 970 11.46 -2.03 -4.34
CA ASP A 970 10.70 -2.83 -3.38
C ASP A 970 10.48 -4.29 -3.86
N ASP A 971 11.44 -4.84 -4.60
CA ASP A 971 11.54 -6.26 -4.97
C ASP A 971 10.38 -6.81 -5.85
N LYS A 972 9.63 -5.94 -6.55
CA LYS A 972 8.60 -6.38 -7.52
C LYS A 972 9.25 -6.79 -8.84
N ILE A 973 8.75 -7.89 -9.42
CA ILE A 973 9.15 -8.33 -10.75
C ILE A 973 8.50 -7.40 -11.78
N LYS A 974 9.35 -6.69 -12.52
CA LYS A 974 9.03 -5.85 -13.68
C LYS A 974 10.11 -6.10 -14.75
N PRO A 975 9.83 -5.97 -16.06
CA PRO A 975 8.52 -5.68 -16.66
C PRO A 975 7.49 -6.78 -16.41
N ASP A 976 6.21 -6.52 -16.68
CA ASP A 976 5.15 -7.54 -16.58
C ASP A 976 5.27 -8.55 -17.74
N LEU A 977 5.63 -8.08 -18.94
CA LEU A 977 5.96 -8.90 -20.11
C LEU A 977 6.90 -8.12 -21.06
N VAL A 978 7.39 -8.77 -22.11
CA VAL A 978 8.10 -8.07 -23.20
C VAL A 978 7.35 -8.17 -24.53
N ALA A 979 7.41 -7.10 -25.31
CA ALA A 979 6.91 -7.07 -26.68
C ALA A 979 8.04 -6.68 -27.64
N PRO A 980 7.89 -6.88 -28.96
CA PRO A 980 8.92 -6.47 -29.90
C PRO A 980 9.09 -4.95 -29.84
N GLY A 981 10.27 -4.54 -29.38
CA GLY A 981 10.65 -3.15 -29.26
C GLY A 981 11.95 -2.84 -29.98
N VAL A 982 12.71 -3.83 -30.42
CA VAL A 982 13.78 -3.58 -31.37
C VAL A 982 13.16 -3.39 -32.75
N ASN A 983 13.65 -2.38 -33.45
CA ASN A 983 13.59 -2.18 -34.89
C ASN A 983 12.26 -1.71 -35.55
N ILE A 984 11.08 -1.85 -34.96
CA ILE A 984 9.78 -1.72 -35.67
C ILE A 984 9.59 -0.45 -36.56
N THR A 985 9.03 -0.63 -37.76
CA THR A 985 8.63 0.45 -38.69
C THR A 985 7.31 1.10 -38.27
N SER A 986 7.24 2.42 -38.33
CA SER A 986 6.01 3.18 -38.05
C SER A 986 5.98 4.53 -38.76
N THR A 987 4.87 5.25 -38.64
CA THR A 987 4.64 6.58 -39.23
C THR A 987 5.55 7.66 -38.64
N ILE A 988 5.89 8.63 -39.49
CA ILE A 988 6.52 9.92 -39.17
C ILE A 988 5.78 11.02 -39.95
N PRO A 989 5.96 12.32 -39.64
CA PRO A 989 5.35 13.39 -40.42
C PRO A 989 5.60 13.23 -41.94
N GLY A 990 4.52 13.00 -42.69
CA GLY A 990 4.56 12.74 -44.14
C GLY A 990 5.16 11.40 -44.63
N GLY A 991 5.39 10.37 -43.81
CA GLY A 991 5.90 9.08 -44.29
C GLY A 991 6.11 7.99 -43.22
N TYR A 992 7.06 7.08 -43.45
CA TYR A 992 7.42 6.03 -42.49
C TYR A 992 8.91 6.12 -42.05
N GLY A 993 9.14 5.98 -40.75
CA GLY A 993 10.44 5.88 -40.08
C GLY A 993 10.58 4.55 -39.33
N THR A 994 11.68 4.35 -38.58
CA THR A 994 12.03 3.02 -38.04
C THR A 994 12.78 3.10 -36.71
N PHE A 995 12.31 2.35 -35.71
CA PHE A 995 12.49 2.69 -34.30
C PHE A 995 12.75 1.50 -33.36
N THR A 996 13.56 1.74 -32.33
CA THR A 996 13.96 0.78 -31.30
C THR A 996 13.66 1.33 -29.90
N GLY A 997 13.35 0.50 -28.92
CA GLY A 997 13.20 0.90 -27.52
C GLY A 997 11.94 0.38 -26.86
N THR A 998 11.74 0.75 -25.59
CA THR A 998 10.58 0.32 -24.82
C THR A 998 9.30 1.10 -25.15
N SER A 999 9.39 2.36 -25.64
CA SER A 999 8.26 3.07 -26.26
C SER A 999 7.58 2.23 -27.36
N VAL A 1000 8.40 1.67 -28.24
CA VAL A 1000 7.97 0.84 -29.38
C VAL A 1000 7.29 -0.45 -28.90
N ALA A 1001 7.83 -1.10 -27.87
CA ALA A 1001 7.23 -2.28 -27.28
C ALA A 1001 5.89 -1.97 -26.58
N ALA A 1002 5.81 -0.88 -25.82
CA ALA A 1002 4.60 -0.43 -25.14
C ALA A 1002 3.45 -0.18 -26.13
N ALA A 1003 3.74 0.48 -27.25
CA ALA A 1003 2.76 0.75 -28.30
C ALA A 1003 2.12 -0.54 -28.88
N HIS A 1004 2.88 -1.63 -29.05
CA HIS A 1004 2.31 -2.93 -29.47
C HIS A 1004 1.36 -3.51 -28.43
N VAL A 1005 1.71 -3.38 -27.15
CA VAL A 1005 0.86 -3.84 -26.04
C VAL A 1005 -0.39 -2.97 -25.92
N ALA A 1006 -0.29 -1.65 -26.09
CA ALA A 1006 -1.43 -0.75 -26.08
C ALA A 1006 -2.45 -1.09 -27.19
N GLY A 1007 -1.97 -1.36 -28.41
CA GLY A 1007 -2.83 -1.87 -29.49
C GLY A 1007 -3.42 -3.25 -29.18
N ALA A 1008 -2.64 -4.18 -28.62
CA ALA A 1008 -3.14 -5.50 -28.22
C ALA A 1008 -4.18 -5.44 -27.08
N VAL A 1009 -4.03 -4.49 -26.15
CA VAL A 1009 -5.03 -4.17 -25.13
C VAL A 1009 -6.30 -3.61 -25.78
N ALA A 1010 -6.20 -2.73 -26.78
CA ALA A 1010 -7.38 -2.22 -27.48
C ALA A 1010 -8.21 -3.33 -28.14
N LEU A 1011 -7.57 -4.29 -28.83
CA LEU A 1011 -8.25 -5.49 -29.36
C LEU A 1011 -8.94 -6.31 -28.24
N LEU A 1012 -8.30 -6.42 -27.07
CA LEU A 1012 -8.82 -7.19 -25.94
C LEU A 1012 -9.98 -6.46 -25.20
N LEU A 1013 -9.98 -5.12 -25.19
CA LEU A 1013 -11.09 -4.30 -24.67
C LEU A 1013 -12.29 -4.27 -25.63
N GLU A 1014 -12.06 -4.25 -26.95
CA GLU A 1014 -13.11 -4.44 -27.97
C GLU A 1014 -13.80 -5.78 -27.75
N TRP A 1015 -13.04 -6.88 -27.61
CA TRP A 1015 -13.59 -8.19 -27.31
C TRP A 1015 -14.33 -8.25 -25.97
N GLY A 1016 -13.71 -7.76 -24.90
CA GLY A 1016 -14.25 -7.87 -23.54
C GLY A 1016 -15.47 -6.96 -23.33
N ILE A 1017 -15.27 -5.65 -23.45
CA ILE A 1017 -16.28 -4.64 -23.11
C ILE A 1017 -17.28 -4.44 -24.25
N LEU A 1018 -16.81 -4.09 -25.46
CA LEU A 1018 -17.71 -3.67 -26.54
C LEU A 1018 -18.53 -4.84 -27.09
N ASN A 1019 -17.87 -5.98 -27.35
CA ASN A 1019 -18.51 -7.22 -27.76
C ASN A 1019 -19.09 -8.03 -26.57
N ASN A 1020 -19.08 -7.45 -25.36
CA ASN A 1020 -19.73 -7.96 -24.14
C ASN A 1020 -19.35 -9.41 -23.74
N ASN A 1021 -18.15 -9.88 -24.10
CA ASN A 1021 -17.66 -11.20 -23.68
C ASN A 1021 -17.10 -11.18 -22.24
N ASP A 1022 -16.58 -10.05 -21.80
CA ASP A 1022 -16.19 -9.77 -20.41
C ASP A 1022 -16.41 -8.28 -20.09
N PRO A 1023 -17.60 -7.91 -19.58
CA PRO A 1023 -17.88 -6.53 -19.18
C PRO A 1023 -17.11 -6.04 -17.95
N THR A 1024 -16.14 -6.80 -17.41
CA THR A 1024 -15.40 -6.51 -16.16
C THR A 1024 -13.88 -6.35 -16.38
N MET A 1025 -13.49 -5.80 -17.53
CA MET A 1025 -12.09 -5.55 -17.90
C MET A 1025 -11.48 -4.37 -17.13
N TYR A 1026 -10.98 -4.66 -15.94
CA TYR A 1026 -10.07 -3.82 -15.16
C TYR A 1026 -8.60 -4.22 -15.42
N ILE A 1027 -7.66 -3.34 -15.10
CA ILE A 1027 -6.25 -3.51 -15.46
C ILE A 1027 -5.59 -4.81 -14.97
N GLN A 1028 -5.85 -5.28 -13.75
CA GLN A 1028 -5.27 -6.54 -13.28
C GLN A 1028 -5.82 -7.76 -14.02
N LYS A 1029 -7.06 -7.69 -14.54
CA LYS A 1029 -7.68 -8.74 -15.35
C LYS A 1029 -7.10 -8.77 -16.76
N VAL A 1030 -6.95 -7.60 -17.40
CA VAL A 1030 -6.25 -7.43 -18.68
C VAL A 1030 -4.80 -7.91 -18.59
N LYS A 1031 -4.07 -7.49 -17.53
CA LYS A 1031 -2.73 -7.97 -17.21
C LYS A 1031 -2.69 -9.49 -17.09
N THR A 1032 -3.61 -10.10 -16.32
CA THR A 1032 -3.71 -11.56 -16.15
C THR A 1032 -3.89 -12.29 -17.48
N TYR A 1033 -4.74 -11.81 -18.37
CA TYR A 1033 -4.95 -12.45 -19.67
C TYR A 1033 -3.70 -12.36 -20.56
N LEU A 1034 -3.03 -11.22 -20.60
CA LEU A 1034 -1.78 -11.06 -21.36
C LEU A 1034 -0.63 -11.89 -20.77
N THR A 1035 -0.46 -11.92 -19.44
CA THR A 1035 0.62 -12.69 -18.78
C THR A 1035 0.38 -14.20 -18.81
N ARG A 1036 -0.88 -14.68 -18.70
CA ARG A 1036 -1.25 -16.10 -19.01
C ARG A 1036 -1.01 -16.44 -20.48
N GLY A 1037 -1.25 -15.50 -21.39
CA GLY A 1037 -1.02 -15.67 -22.81
C GLY A 1037 0.45 -15.75 -23.23
N THR A 1038 1.39 -15.29 -22.38
CA THR A 1038 2.81 -15.19 -22.77
C THR A 1038 3.40 -16.48 -23.34
N GLU A 1039 4.35 -16.29 -24.26
CA GLU A 1039 5.21 -17.35 -24.74
C GLU A 1039 6.54 -17.32 -23.99
N ARG A 1040 7.04 -18.51 -23.63
CA ARG A 1040 8.15 -18.69 -22.68
C ARG A 1040 9.25 -19.51 -23.31
N ARG A 1041 10.49 -19.10 -23.09
CA ARG A 1041 11.68 -19.75 -23.64
C ARG A 1041 12.03 -20.99 -22.82
N ALA A 1042 12.41 -22.08 -23.49
CA ALA A 1042 12.90 -23.26 -22.81
C ALA A 1042 14.27 -22.97 -22.14
N GLY A 1043 14.43 -23.37 -20.88
CA GLY A 1043 15.64 -23.16 -20.09
C GLY A 1043 15.71 -21.85 -19.31
N GLU A 1044 14.71 -20.97 -19.44
CA GLU A 1044 14.55 -19.76 -18.63
C GLU A 1044 13.49 -19.99 -17.53
N GLU A 1045 13.72 -19.48 -16.32
CA GLU A 1045 12.69 -19.47 -15.26
C GLU A 1045 11.75 -18.27 -15.42
N TYR A 1046 10.48 -18.43 -15.05
CA TYR A 1046 9.43 -17.41 -15.22
C TYR A 1046 8.49 -17.35 -14.01
N PRO A 1047 8.03 -16.16 -13.58
CA PRO A 1047 8.41 -14.84 -14.10
C PRO A 1047 9.83 -14.42 -13.69
N ASN A 1048 10.50 -13.61 -14.51
CA ASN A 1048 11.83 -13.08 -14.21
C ASN A 1048 11.97 -11.59 -14.53
N VAL A 1049 12.98 -10.94 -13.96
CA VAL A 1049 13.17 -9.47 -13.99
C VAL A 1049 13.63 -8.90 -15.34
N SER A 1050 13.80 -9.74 -16.37
CA SER A 1050 14.20 -9.31 -17.73
C SER A 1050 13.09 -9.54 -18.76
N TRP A 1051 12.41 -10.69 -18.71
CA TRP A 1051 11.35 -11.08 -19.64
C TRP A 1051 9.93 -10.92 -19.07
N GLY A 1052 9.79 -10.56 -17.79
CA GLY A 1052 8.52 -10.61 -17.08
C GLY A 1052 7.96 -12.02 -17.05
N TYR A 1053 6.68 -12.19 -17.39
CA TYR A 1053 6.06 -13.51 -17.57
C TYR A 1053 6.38 -14.18 -18.92
N GLY A 1054 6.95 -13.45 -19.89
CA GLY A 1054 7.32 -13.94 -21.23
C GLY A 1054 7.07 -12.92 -22.35
N THR A 1055 7.15 -13.38 -23.61
CA THR A 1055 6.85 -12.53 -24.79
C THR A 1055 5.35 -12.41 -25.03
N LEU A 1056 4.89 -11.25 -25.50
CA LEU A 1056 3.50 -10.97 -25.86
C LEU A 1056 3.00 -11.95 -26.94
N ASN A 1057 1.98 -12.76 -26.61
CA ASN A 1057 1.28 -13.60 -27.58
C ASN A 1057 -0.24 -13.53 -27.34
N LEU A 1058 -0.90 -12.57 -28.01
CA LEU A 1058 -2.33 -12.31 -27.85
C LEU A 1058 -3.20 -13.51 -28.26
N ARG A 1059 -2.77 -14.29 -29.27
CA ARG A 1059 -3.47 -15.53 -29.66
C ARG A 1059 -3.52 -16.52 -28.50
N ARG A 1060 -2.39 -16.77 -27.85
CA ARG A 1060 -2.32 -17.64 -26.66
C ARG A 1060 -3.15 -17.08 -25.49
N ALA A 1061 -3.24 -15.76 -25.31
CA ALA A 1061 -4.14 -15.16 -24.32
C ALA A 1061 -5.61 -15.57 -24.58
N PHE A 1062 -6.08 -15.45 -25.82
CA PHE A 1062 -7.40 -15.92 -26.23
C PHE A 1062 -7.58 -17.45 -26.09
N GLU A 1063 -6.54 -18.24 -26.35
CA GLU A 1063 -6.57 -19.70 -26.15
C GLU A 1063 -6.67 -20.07 -24.65
N GLN A 1064 -6.07 -19.31 -23.74
CA GLN A 1064 -6.24 -19.49 -22.28
C GLN A 1064 -7.63 -19.03 -21.79
N ILE A 1065 -8.21 -17.97 -22.38
CA ILE A 1065 -9.56 -17.49 -22.06
C ILE A 1065 -10.63 -18.56 -22.35
N ARG A 1066 -10.46 -19.38 -23.39
CA ARG A 1066 -11.43 -20.42 -23.80
C ARG A 1066 -11.70 -21.51 -22.75
N GLY A 1067 -10.86 -21.63 -21.71
CA GLY A 1067 -11.10 -22.53 -20.58
C GLY A 1067 -12.00 -21.96 -19.48
N ILE A 1068 -12.51 -20.73 -19.64
CA ILE A 1068 -13.37 -20.04 -18.67
C ILE A 1068 -14.77 -19.95 -19.26
N GLU A 1069 -15.67 -20.88 -18.90
CA GLU A 1069 -17.09 -20.70 -19.22
C GLU A 1069 -17.65 -19.48 -18.48
N ALA A 1070 -18.54 -18.74 -19.15
CA ALA A 1070 -18.98 -17.44 -18.69
C ALA A 1070 -19.89 -17.55 -17.46
N TRP A 1071 -19.45 -16.97 -16.34
CA TRP A 1071 -20.26 -16.86 -15.13
C TRP A 1071 -21.46 -15.95 -15.38
N ILE A 1072 -22.63 -16.57 -15.57
CA ILE A 1072 -23.92 -15.90 -15.64
C ILE A 1072 -24.19 -15.22 -14.29
N TYR A 1073 -24.25 -13.89 -14.29
CA TYR A 1073 -24.76 -13.13 -13.14
C TYR A 1073 -26.20 -13.58 -12.82
N PRO A 1074 -26.56 -13.85 -11.56
CA PRO A 1074 -27.95 -14.14 -11.19
C PRO A 1074 -28.85 -12.93 -11.47
N ILE A 1075 -29.67 -13.00 -12.51
CA ILE A 1075 -30.69 -11.98 -12.80
C ILE A 1075 -31.93 -12.27 -11.93
N GLU A 1076 -31.78 -12.11 -10.62
CA GLU A 1076 -32.89 -12.11 -9.66
C GLU A 1076 -32.81 -10.87 -8.76
N LEU A 1077 -33.34 -9.74 -9.22
CA LEU A 1077 -33.88 -8.66 -8.37
C LEU A 1077 -34.71 -7.61 -9.14
N ARG A 1078 -35.65 -8.05 -9.98
CA ARG A 1078 -36.81 -7.22 -10.41
C ARG A 1078 -38.10 -8.04 -10.49
N LYS A 1079 -38.87 -7.99 -9.41
CA LYS A 1079 -40.33 -8.19 -9.39
C LYS A 1079 -40.94 -7.00 -8.64
N GLY A 1080 -42.07 -6.50 -9.14
CA GLY A 1080 -42.59 -5.17 -8.78
C GLY A 1080 -42.02 -4.08 -9.70
N GLU A 1081 -42.81 -3.19 -10.30
CA GLU A 1081 -44.28 -3.07 -10.26
C GLU A 1081 -44.84 -2.66 -11.63
N ASP A 1082 -46.12 -3.01 -11.83
CA ASP A 1082 -47.05 -2.81 -12.95
C ASP A 1082 -46.81 -1.63 -13.92
N VAL A 1083 -46.74 -1.92 -15.24
CA VAL A 1083 -47.86 -1.89 -16.22
C VAL A 1083 -47.38 -2.36 -17.60
#